data_AF-A0A9P3H4G0-F1
#
_entry.id   AF-A0A9P3H4G0-F1
#
_cell.length_a   1.000
_cell.length_b   1.000
_cell.length_c   1.000
_cell.angle_alpha   90.00
_cell.angle_beta   90.00
_cell.angle_gamma   90.00
#
_symmetry.space_group_name_H-M   'P 1'
#
loop_
_entity.id
_entity.type
_entity.pdbx_description
1 polymer ?
#
loop_
_entity_poly.entity_id
_entity_poly.type
_entity_poly.pdbx_seq_one_letter_code
_entity_poly.pdbx_strand_id
1 'polypeptide(L)'
;MSLSTLAQLAESSKQLTSHIGGLQLPHIERGIDQIENQSRKLAAKTTKPIDLADNKAHFFLAKGGVDANAMNSTLNAINLKSTFEPFQPIHDTDTEAFLKYQHEQIIVNTIDESRRETVMDFDSNFETSLNYDWERTKKRIFEELGQHHGQANGAEKDFGASTRSFRGASSSSYVPGIGQNPASLDSLFSTLRPYYKVVYDLCDARLQGSAYPLASSFVEASRLAHKDQANPKIQETWELLVSVLGEQELRNGRFQSQTLKERVYANAYLNSPYKSPSAAALRQHLIRGSRTFLEKQFMNHIEAAVAENPAEANLGGVPSLMNTIRAFVQLKYLRYGSWSQPNLEIANGQAVWAQLYYMLRTGNAHEALKYATEIEQSFAPADRQFVTYLATYLESEDRTLPTPMQERLLSDFNQRIRYSSDTVDPYKLTLYKIIGRCELNKRTTPVIGALEDFMWLQLSMIREPKNDTMPQDKYDLADFQALVLKYGPNYFNPKNNSPLQYFQVLIYSQQFERAIHYLSSSKAYTVETVHMAIALTYYGLLRIPSVHRVSDPNPFTVSSDAQGREISHYNFTQLIHYQARIIAERYPTEALTYLYQICLNTDLSPATNQEQIQLCHSYIQELVLQSSDYPSLLGSTRHGIKTPGVIEKYLRLIKIENSDQFVKDITIKAAASKAKEGRVDDAIQLYSIAEAYNQVIELLNRQLAEVIANPGLQNSGNGPADSGVNIPAIRRWINEYVQDPKINQQIIPRNLETCGILLKLVEFMELYERAKYEAAVSVIEELDLIPLEADMTMIAKKAERFQNLDECVARNFPDVLLKTMESLYKLYQTLKSSPYDEAGRRDHMTMLKRRARTLMMFAGSIKFRMPADTYARLNRLDVMIVA
;
A
#
# COMPACT_ATOMS: atom_id res chain seq x y z
N MET A 1 -27.91 -10.83 46.09
CA MET A 1 -26.83 -11.82 45.85
C MET A 1 -27.03 -12.98 46.80
N SER A 2 -27.11 -14.21 46.31
CA SER A 2 -27.29 -15.41 47.14
C SER A 2 -26.04 -15.70 47.96
N LEU A 3 -26.21 -16.11 49.23
CA LEU A 3 -25.12 -16.52 50.16
C LEU A 3 -24.09 -17.48 49.55
N SER A 4 -24.47 -18.23 48.51
CA SER A 4 -23.58 -19.11 47.74
C SER A 4 -22.40 -18.38 47.10
N THR A 5 -22.58 -17.13 46.66
CA THR A 5 -21.54 -16.34 45.98
C THR A 5 -20.45 -15.87 46.93
N LEU A 6 -20.80 -15.50 48.17
CA LEU A 6 -19.82 -15.09 49.18
C LEU A 6 -19.01 -16.28 49.70
N ALA A 7 -19.66 -17.45 49.83
CA ALA A 7 -18.99 -18.70 50.18
C ALA A 7 -18.00 -19.14 49.10
N GLN A 8 -18.39 -19.07 47.82
CA GLN A 8 -17.48 -19.33 46.69
C GLN A 8 -16.32 -18.34 46.64
N LEU A 9 -16.56 -17.06 46.93
CA LEU A 9 -15.50 -16.05 46.96
C LEU A 9 -14.50 -16.34 48.11
N ALA A 10 -15.00 -16.68 49.30
CA ALA A 10 -14.16 -17.07 50.43
C ALA A 10 -13.35 -18.35 50.13
N GLU A 11 -13.95 -19.32 49.43
CA GLU A 11 -13.29 -20.56 49.02
C GLU A 11 -12.22 -20.32 47.95
N SER A 12 -12.50 -19.48 46.95
CA SER A 12 -11.52 -19.08 45.93
C SER A 12 -10.34 -18.28 46.51
N SER A 13 -10.60 -17.42 47.49
CA SER A 13 -9.56 -16.68 48.23
C SER A 13 -8.64 -17.62 49.03
N LYS A 14 -9.21 -18.66 49.66
CA LYS A 14 -8.42 -19.70 50.34
C LYS A 14 -7.58 -20.53 49.36
N GLN A 15 -8.10 -20.82 48.17
CA GLN A 15 -7.38 -21.57 47.13
C GLN A 15 -6.23 -20.78 46.49
N LEU A 16 -6.37 -19.46 46.31
CA LEU A 16 -5.30 -18.57 45.80
C LEU A 16 -4.01 -18.65 46.61
N THR A 17 -4.11 -18.89 47.92
CA THR A 17 -2.95 -18.99 48.82
C THR A 17 -2.26 -20.36 48.75
N SER A 18 -2.93 -21.38 48.19
CA SER A 18 -2.41 -22.75 48.13
C SER A 18 -1.37 -23.00 47.03
N HIS A 19 -1.29 -22.11 46.03
CA HIS A 19 -0.37 -22.23 44.89
C HIS A 19 1.07 -21.74 45.17
N ILE A 20 1.33 -21.13 46.32
CA ILE A 20 2.66 -20.72 46.77
C ILE A 20 3.25 -21.87 47.61
N GLY A 21 3.67 -22.94 46.94
CA GLY A 21 3.97 -24.22 47.58
C GLY A 21 5.18 -24.26 48.53
N GLY A 22 5.16 -25.24 49.46
CA GLY A 22 6.37 -25.93 49.93
C GLY A 22 6.79 -25.78 51.40
N LEU A 23 6.35 -24.76 52.13
CA LEU A 23 6.71 -24.57 53.55
C LEU A 23 5.43 -24.38 54.37
N GLN A 24 5.20 -25.25 55.37
CA GLN A 24 4.15 -25.08 56.38
C GLN A 24 4.40 -23.77 57.17
N LEU A 25 3.84 -22.66 56.68
CA LEU A 25 3.75 -21.41 57.42
C LEU A 25 2.28 -21.20 57.82
N PRO A 26 2.00 -20.72 59.05
CA PRO A 26 0.64 -20.53 59.51
C PRO A 26 -0.08 -19.43 58.72
N HIS A 27 -1.36 -19.67 58.44
CA HIS A 27 -2.26 -18.74 57.75
C HIS A 27 -2.43 -17.44 58.56
N ILE A 28 -2.22 -16.28 57.95
CA ILE A 28 -2.41 -14.98 58.59
C ILE A 28 -3.68 -14.35 58.03
N GLU A 29 -4.76 -14.35 58.81
CA GLU A 29 -5.97 -13.58 58.53
C GLU A 29 -5.77 -12.14 59.04
N ARG A 30 -5.81 -11.16 58.14
CA ARG A 30 -5.69 -9.73 58.50
C ARG A 30 -7.06 -9.09 58.57
N GLY A 31 -7.36 -8.43 59.68
CA GLY A 31 -8.57 -7.61 59.82
C GLY A 31 -8.52 -6.37 58.94
N ILE A 32 -9.69 -5.77 58.68
CA ILE A 32 -9.82 -4.64 57.74
C ILE A 32 -8.97 -3.43 58.16
N ASP A 33 -8.86 -3.18 59.47
CA ASP A 33 -8.03 -2.10 60.04
C ASP A 33 -6.52 -2.34 59.85
N GLN A 34 -6.11 -3.60 59.79
CA GLN A 34 -4.71 -3.96 59.52
C GLN A 34 -4.39 -3.82 58.03
N ILE A 35 -5.34 -4.15 57.15
CA ILE A 35 -5.22 -3.93 55.71
C ILE A 35 -5.17 -2.43 55.42
N GLU A 36 -6.03 -1.63 56.06
CA GLU A 36 -6.02 -0.18 55.90
C GLU A 36 -4.69 0.43 56.36
N ASN A 37 -4.19 0.06 57.55
CA ASN A 37 -2.92 0.55 58.04
C ASN A 37 -1.72 0.12 57.18
N GLN A 38 -1.75 -1.08 56.60
CA GLN A 38 -0.72 -1.51 55.66
C GLN A 38 -0.83 -0.81 54.31
N SER A 39 -2.04 -0.54 53.82
CA SER A 39 -2.26 0.25 52.60
C SER A 39 -1.72 1.67 52.76
N ARG A 40 -1.98 2.31 53.92
CA ARG A 40 -1.44 3.64 54.25
C ARG A 40 0.08 3.60 54.40
N LYS A 41 0.65 2.55 54.99
CA LYS A 41 2.12 2.37 55.06
C LYS A 41 2.76 2.12 53.69
N LEU A 42 2.10 1.38 52.80
CA LEU A 42 2.57 1.14 51.43
C LEU A 42 2.48 2.41 50.59
N ALA A 43 1.36 3.12 50.65
CA ALA A 43 1.16 4.42 50.02
C ALA A 43 2.23 5.43 50.49
N ALA A 44 2.53 5.46 51.80
CA ALA A 44 3.59 6.29 52.36
C ALA A 44 5.01 5.88 51.93
N LYS A 45 5.22 4.61 51.53
CA LYS A 45 6.49 4.09 51.03
C LYS A 45 6.72 4.44 49.56
N THR A 46 5.67 4.46 48.75
CA THR A 46 5.68 4.95 47.36
C THR A 46 5.87 6.47 47.26
N THR A 47 5.57 7.23 48.31
CA THR A 47 5.76 8.69 48.35
C THR A 47 7.11 9.14 48.92
N LYS A 48 8.04 8.22 49.23
CA LYS A 48 9.41 8.62 49.55
C LYS A 48 10.22 8.77 48.25
N PRO A 49 10.84 9.94 47.99
CA PRO A 49 11.83 10.06 46.93
C PRO A 49 12.95 9.04 47.15
N ILE A 50 13.44 8.42 46.08
CA ILE A 50 14.59 7.50 46.10
C ILE A 50 15.85 8.36 46.28
N ASP A 51 16.16 8.73 47.52
CA ASP A 51 17.16 9.75 47.82
C ASP A 51 18.63 9.26 47.88
N LEU A 52 18.99 8.16 47.22
CA LEU A 52 20.36 7.60 47.36
C LEU A 52 21.06 7.13 46.07
N ALA A 53 20.56 7.49 44.87
CA ALA A 53 21.25 7.16 43.60
C ALA A 53 21.39 8.30 42.56
N ASP A 54 20.80 9.47 42.79
CA ASP A 54 20.54 10.44 41.71
C ASP A 54 21.63 11.47 41.42
N ASN A 55 22.65 11.63 42.28
CA ASN A 55 23.68 12.66 42.06
C ASN A 55 24.56 12.41 40.81
N LYS A 56 24.72 11.15 40.37
CA LYS A 56 25.44 10.83 39.12
C LYS A 56 24.59 11.06 37.88
N ALA A 57 23.29 10.77 37.96
CA ALA A 57 22.35 10.97 36.86
C ALA A 57 22.10 12.47 36.60
N HIS A 58 21.96 13.27 37.66
CA HIS A 58 21.88 14.73 37.56
C HIS A 58 23.12 15.36 36.91
N PHE A 59 24.31 14.87 37.24
CA PHE A 59 25.56 15.36 36.63
C PHE A 59 25.69 14.96 35.14
N PHE A 60 25.20 13.77 34.77
CA PHE A 60 25.17 13.32 33.37
C PHE A 60 24.20 14.12 32.50
N LEU A 61 23.01 14.45 33.03
CA LEU A 61 21.99 15.23 32.34
C LEU A 61 22.41 16.70 32.17
N ALA A 62 23.06 17.28 33.18
CA ALA A 62 23.63 18.62 33.08
C ALA A 62 24.74 18.70 32.02
N LYS A 63 25.54 17.64 31.85
CA LYS A 63 26.58 17.55 30.80
C LYS A 63 25.97 17.48 29.38
N GLY A 64 24.71 17.06 29.26
CA GLY A 64 23.92 17.06 28.03
C GLY A 64 23.14 18.36 27.77
N GLY A 65 23.31 19.39 28.60
CA GLY A 65 22.65 20.70 28.43
C GLY A 65 21.20 20.78 28.92
N VAL A 66 20.74 19.80 29.70
CA VAL A 66 19.36 19.76 30.24
C VAL A 66 19.37 20.15 31.72
N ASP A 67 18.63 21.22 32.06
CA ASP A 67 18.53 21.74 33.41
C ASP A 67 17.53 20.90 34.25
N ALA A 68 18.06 19.86 34.90
CA ALA A 68 17.28 18.90 35.68
C ALA A 68 16.49 19.54 36.82
N ASN A 69 16.92 20.70 37.34
CA ASN A 69 16.22 21.40 38.42
C ASN A 69 14.92 22.06 37.93
N ALA A 70 14.94 22.65 36.74
CA ALA A 70 13.74 23.21 36.12
C ALA A 70 12.71 22.11 35.83
N MET A 71 13.18 20.95 35.34
CA MET A 71 12.32 19.81 35.01
C MET A 71 11.67 19.17 36.25
N ASN A 72 12.39 19.10 37.37
CA ASN A 72 11.83 18.64 38.64
C ASN A 72 10.81 19.64 39.22
N SER A 73 11.04 20.94 39.04
CA SER A 73 10.06 21.96 39.45
C SER A 73 8.78 21.89 38.63
N THR A 74 8.87 21.60 37.32
CA THR A 74 7.70 21.38 36.46
C THR A 74 6.98 20.08 36.78
N LEU A 75 7.70 19.00 37.12
CA LEU A 75 7.09 17.74 37.54
C LEU A 75 6.33 17.86 38.86
N ASN A 76 6.88 18.62 39.82
CA ASN A 76 6.21 18.90 41.08
C ASN A 76 5.00 19.85 40.91
N ALA A 77 5.01 20.71 39.89
CA ALA A 77 3.85 21.54 39.54
C ALA A 77 2.70 20.71 38.91
N ILE A 78 2.99 19.54 38.32
CA ILE A 78 2.00 18.59 37.82
C ILE A 78 1.56 17.70 38.99
N ASN A 79 0.83 18.28 39.94
CA ASN A 79 0.30 17.55 41.08
C ASN A 79 -0.93 16.72 40.67
N LEU A 80 -0.72 15.44 40.34
CA LEU A 80 -1.76 14.47 39.95
C LEU A 80 -2.75 14.11 41.08
N LYS A 81 -2.60 14.68 42.29
CA LYS A 81 -3.51 14.43 43.42
C LYS A 81 -4.96 14.84 43.14
N SER A 82 -5.25 15.78 42.24
CA SER A 82 -6.62 16.22 41.97
C SER A 82 -7.34 15.48 40.84
N THR A 83 -6.68 14.53 40.17
CA THR A 83 -7.28 13.82 39.02
C THR A 83 -7.99 12.52 39.42
N PHE A 84 -7.71 11.97 40.61
CA PHE A 84 -8.21 10.65 41.01
C PHE A 84 -8.79 10.60 42.44
N GLU A 85 -9.40 11.69 42.91
CA GLU A 85 -10.35 11.59 44.03
C GLU A 85 -11.78 11.44 43.47
N PRO A 86 -12.55 10.41 43.88
CA PRO A 86 -13.95 10.32 43.52
C PRO A 86 -14.73 11.48 44.16
N PHE A 87 -15.32 12.33 43.32
CA PHE A 87 -16.28 13.33 43.77
C PHE A 87 -17.56 12.61 44.23
N GLN A 88 -17.71 12.55 45.55
CA GLN A 88 -18.91 12.16 46.30
C GLN A 88 -19.26 10.65 46.34
N PRO A 89 -19.63 10.12 47.52
CA PRO A 89 -20.21 8.78 47.63
C PRO A 89 -21.58 8.76 46.94
N ILE A 90 -21.72 7.92 45.92
CA ILE A 90 -23.00 7.69 45.22
C ILE A 90 -23.94 7.02 46.23
N HIS A 91 -25.05 7.68 46.57
CA HIS A 91 -26.10 7.06 47.37
C HIS A 91 -26.90 6.07 46.51
N ASP A 92 -27.30 4.93 47.10
CA ASP A 92 -27.96 3.77 46.45
C ASP A 92 -29.28 4.05 45.71
N THR A 93 -29.74 5.31 45.64
CA THR A 93 -30.99 5.74 45.00
C THR A 93 -30.80 6.62 43.75
N ASP A 94 -29.57 6.98 43.36
CA ASP A 94 -29.31 7.81 42.17
C ASP A 94 -28.75 6.98 41.00
N THR A 95 -29.65 6.51 40.13
CA THR A 95 -29.30 5.72 38.95
C THR A 95 -28.55 6.52 37.88
N GLU A 96 -28.73 7.86 37.82
CA GLU A 96 -28.09 8.67 36.80
C GLU A 96 -26.62 8.94 37.15
N ALA A 97 -26.35 9.23 38.43
CA ALA A 97 -24.98 9.34 38.93
C ALA A 97 -24.20 8.02 38.79
N PHE A 98 -24.84 6.88 39.06
CA PHE A 98 -24.24 5.56 38.87
C PHE A 98 -23.89 5.28 37.40
N LEU A 99 -24.78 5.62 36.46
CA LEU A 99 -24.52 5.42 35.03
C LEU A 99 -23.40 6.32 34.51
N LYS A 100 -23.32 7.58 34.97
CA LYS A 100 -22.20 8.48 34.64
C LYS A 100 -20.88 7.95 35.19
N TYR A 101 -20.86 7.50 36.45
CA TYR A 101 -19.68 6.89 37.05
C TYR A 101 -19.25 5.62 36.29
N GLN A 102 -20.19 4.74 35.92
CA GLN A 102 -19.86 3.54 35.16
C GLN A 102 -19.33 3.89 33.77
N HIS A 103 -19.89 4.91 33.11
CA HIS A 103 -19.42 5.37 31.82
C HIS A 103 -17.99 5.93 31.90
N GLU A 104 -17.69 6.77 32.89
CA GLU A 104 -16.35 7.28 33.14
C GLU A 104 -15.36 6.14 33.46
N GLN A 105 -15.78 5.16 34.26
CA GLN A 105 -14.94 3.99 34.57
C GLN A 105 -14.65 3.13 33.33
N ILE A 106 -15.63 2.97 32.43
CA ILE A 106 -15.43 2.27 31.15
C ILE A 106 -14.43 3.03 30.28
N ILE A 107 -14.53 4.36 30.21
CA ILE A 107 -13.58 5.19 29.45
C ILE A 107 -12.17 5.01 30.02
N VAL A 108 -12.01 5.09 31.35
CA VAL A 108 -10.71 4.91 32.01
C VAL A 108 -10.13 3.53 31.75
N ASN A 109 -10.92 2.47 31.93
CA ASN A 109 -10.48 1.10 31.66
C ASN A 109 -10.10 0.91 30.18
N THR A 110 -10.82 1.54 29.26
CA THR A 110 -10.51 1.48 27.83
C THR A 110 -9.20 2.19 27.51
N ILE A 111 -8.95 3.34 28.15
CA ILE A 111 -7.68 4.08 28.01
C ILE A 111 -6.53 3.24 28.56
N ASP A 112 -6.66 2.67 29.75
CA ASP A 112 -5.62 1.87 30.37
C ASP A 112 -5.33 0.58 29.58
N GLU A 113 -6.35 -0.08 29.06
CA GLU A 113 -6.17 -1.25 28.19
C GLU A 113 -5.47 -0.86 26.88
N SER A 114 -5.90 0.24 26.23
CA SER A 114 -5.24 0.73 25.01
C SER A 114 -3.79 1.12 25.24
N ARG A 115 -3.47 1.69 26.41
CA ARG A 115 -2.11 2.04 26.79
C ARG A 115 -1.27 0.80 27.00
N ARG A 116 -1.82 -0.21 27.69
CA ARG A 116 -1.14 -1.48 27.93
C ARG A 116 -0.85 -2.21 26.62
N GLU A 117 -1.83 -2.25 25.73
CA GLU A 117 -1.69 -2.81 24.38
C GLU A 117 -0.62 -2.06 23.59
N THR A 118 -0.66 -0.72 23.57
CA THR A 118 0.34 0.12 22.87
C THR A 118 1.77 -0.11 23.40
N VAL A 119 1.94 -0.28 24.72
CA VAL A 119 3.26 -0.57 25.31
C VAL A 119 3.74 -1.97 24.93
N MET A 120 2.86 -2.98 24.99
CA MET A 120 3.22 -4.34 24.59
C MET A 120 3.56 -4.42 23.09
N ASP A 121 2.82 -3.70 22.25
CA ASP A 121 3.09 -3.59 20.82
C ASP A 121 4.42 -2.87 20.55
N PHE A 122 4.71 -1.81 21.30
CA PHE A 122 5.98 -1.11 21.21
C PHE A 122 7.14 -2.03 21.60
N ASP A 123 7.05 -2.74 22.72
CA ASP A 123 8.09 -3.65 23.20
C ASP A 123 8.32 -4.80 22.20
N SER A 124 7.25 -5.41 21.70
CA SER A 124 7.31 -6.46 20.67
C SER A 124 7.96 -5.97 19.37
N ASN A 125 7.58 -4.77 18.91
CA ASN A 125 8.18 -4.15 17.72
C ASN A 125 9.65 -3.77 17.95
N PHE A 126 9.99 -3.31 19.15
CA PHE A 126 11.36 -3.00 19.54
C PHE A 126 12.23 -4.25 19.55
N GLU A 127 11.77 -5.34 20.17
CA GLU A 127 12.47 -6.64 20.15
C GLU A 127 12.64 -7.19 18.73
N THR A 128 11.61 -7.09 17.89
CA THR A 128 11.66 -7.54 16.50
C THR A 128 12.68 -6.72 15.69
N SER A 129 12.68 -5.40 15.87
CA SER A 129 13.62 -4.50 15.20
C SER A 129 15.05 -4.74 15.67
N LEU A 130 15.25 -4.93 16.97
CA LEU A 130 16.56 -5.20 17.56
C LEU A 130 17.12 -6.55 17.11
N ASN A 131 16.28 -7.58 17.01
CA ASN A 131 16.66 -8.89 16.46
C ASN A 131 17.03 -8.79 14.97
N TYR A 132 16.26 -8.03 14.19
CA TYR A 132 16.55 -7.80 12.78
C TYR A 132 17.90 -7.08 12.57
N ASP A 133 18.14 -6.02 13.35
CA ASP A 133 19.41 -5.29 13.32
C ASP A 133 20.58 -6.14 13.81
N TRP A 134 20.36 -6.99 14.83
CA TRP A 134 21.35 -7.95 15.30
C TRP A 134 21.69 -8.97 14.20
N GLU A 135 20.72 -9.58 13.54
CA GLU A 135 20.97 -10.53 12.45
C GLU A 135 21.71 -9.89 11.28
N ARG A 136 21.35 -8.65 10.94
CA ARG A 136 22.00 -7.88 9.89
C ARG A 136 23.46 -7.56 10.24
N THR A 137 23.69 -7.11 11.47
CA THR A 137 25.04 -6.78 11.96
C THR A 137 25.88 -8.04 12.09
N LYS A 138 25.30 -9.14 12.57
CA LYS A 138 25.93 -10.46 12.60
C LYS A 138 26.36 -10.90 11.20
N LYS A 139 25.48 -10.81 10.20
CA LYS A 139 25.82 -11.13 8.79
C LYS A 139 26.96 -10.27 8.28
N ARG A 140 26.91 -8.95 8.51
CA ARG A 140 28.00 -8.02 8.14
C ARG A 140 29.31 -8.41 8.83
N ILE A 141 29.29 -8.69 10.12
CA ILE A 141 30.48 -9.12 10.87
C ILE A 141 31.00 -10.45 10.31
N PHE A 142 30.14 -11.42 9.99
CA PHE A 142 30.59 -12.69 9.39
C PHE A 142 31.17 -12.50 7.98
N GLU A 143 30.66 -11.55 7.20
CA GLU A 143 31.22 -11.18 5.89
C GLU A 143 32.56 -10.45 6.04
N GLU A 144 32.69 -9.51 6.98
CA GLU A 144 33.92 -8.77 7.27
C GLU A 144 35.00 -9.68 7.90
N LEU A 145 34.62 -10.59 8.81
CA LEU A 145 35.53 -11.58 9.41
C LEU A 145 35.89 -12.69 8.41
N GLY A 146 34.96 -13.05 7.53
CA GLY A 146 35.16 -14.03 6.45
C GLY A 146 36.05 -13.52 5.31
N GLN A 147 36.18 -12.20 5.15
CA GLN A 147 37.10 -11.56 4.20
C GLN A 147 38.53 -11.39 4.74
N HIS A 148 38.78 -11.70 6.02
CA HIS A 148 40.10 -11.60 6.66
C HIS A 148 40.75 -12.97 6.98
N HIS A 149 40.74 -13.89 6.02
CA HIS A 149 41.71 -14.99 6.01
C HIS A 149 42.30 -15.21 4.62
N GLY A 150 43.41 -14.53 4.33
CA GLY A 150 44.27 -14.84 3.19
C GLY A 150 44.97 -13.65 2.55
N GLN A 151 45.98 -13.08 3.21
CA GLN A 151 47.30 -12.82 2.60
C GLN A 151 48.26 -12.16 3.60
N ALA A 152 49.41 -12.79 3.78
CA ALA A 152 50.56 -12.29 4.51
C ALA A 152 51.39 -11.34 3.63
N ASN A 153 51.76 -10.17 4.16
CA ASN A 153 53.15 -9.65 4.20
C ASN A 153 53.20 -8.17 4.65
N GLY A 154 54.04 -7.90 5.65
CA GLY A 154 54.99 -6.79 5.63
C GLY A 154 54.56 -5.41 6.15
N ALA A 155 55.17 -5.06 7.29
CA ALA A 155 55.64 -3.73 7.71
C ALA A 155 54.71 -2.78 8.51
N GLU A 156 55.26 -2.42 9.67
CA GLU A 156 54.85 -1.38 10.63
C GLU A 156 54.80 0.02 10.00
N LYS A 157 53.83 0.86 10.42
CA LYS A 157 54.07 2.15 11.12
C LYS A 157 52.86 3.08 11.16
N ASP A 158 52.74 3.70 12.34
CA ASP A 158 52.31 5.06 12.66
C ASP A 158 50.90 5.60 12.37
N PHE A 159 50.27 5.94 13.51
CA PHE A 159 49.42 7.09 13.81
C PHE A 159 49.52 8.30 12.87
N GLY A 160 48.36 8.86 12.52
CA GLY A 160 48.26 10.19 11.91
C GLY A 160 46.82 10.69 11.78
N ALA A 161 46.44 11.60 12.66
CA ALA A 161 45.14 12.26 12.75
C ALA A 161 44.76 13.05 11.48
N SER A 162 43.45 13.23 11.23
CA SER A 162 42.84 14.50 10.74
C SER A 162 41.30 14.46 10.73
N THR A 163 40.72 15.01 11.80
CA THR A 163 39.64 16.02 11.78
C THR A 163 38.77 16.17 10.52
N ARG A 164 37.48 15.80 10.59
CA ARG A 164 36.38 16.52 9.90
C ARG A 164 35.07 16.52 10.68
N SER A 165 34.75 17.71 11.21
CA SER A 165 33.45 18.38 11.27
C SER A 165 32.17 17.53 11.44
N PHE A 166 31.63 17.53 12.66
CA PHE A 166 30.23 17.21 12.93
C PHE A 166 29.39 18.47 12.67
N ARG A 167 28.65 18.50 11.56
CA ARG A 167 27.50 19.40 11.38
C ARG A 167 26.24 18.62 11.72
N GLY A 168 25.46 19.15 12.67
CA GLY A 168 24.20 18.58 13.10
C GLY A 168 23.18 18.53 11.95
N ALA A 169 22.53 17.39 11.83
CA ALA A 169 21.35 17.21 11.00
C ALA A 169 20.15 16.94 11.92
N SER A 170 19.16 17.80 11.75
CA SER A 170 17.78 17.73 12.20
C SER A 170 17.14 16.37 11.95
N SER A 171 16.25 16.00 12.86
CA SER A 171 15.30 14.89 12.77
C SER A 171 14.56 14.87 11.44
N SER A 172 14.89 13.93 10.56
CA SER A 172 14.03 13.50 9.46
C SER A 172 13.72 12.02 9.61
N SER A 173 12.43 11.72 9.53
CA SER A 173 11.80 10.41 9.50
C SER A 173 12.58 9.38 8.66
N TYR A 174 12.84 8.21 9.24
CA TYR A 174 13.43 7.07 8.55
C TYR A 174 12.46 6.52 7.48
N VAL A 175 12.90 6.54 6.22
CA VAL A 175 12.37 5.73 5.12
C VAL A 175 13.47 4.72 4.77
N PRO A 176 13.20 3.40 4.62
CA PRO A 176 14.23 2.45 4.23
C PRO A 176 14.58 2.65 2.74
N GLY A 177 15.64 3.41 2.50
CA GLY A 177 16.24 3.58 1.18
C GLY A 177 17.02 2.34 0.76
N ILE A 178 16.57 1.70 -0.33
CA ILE A 178 17.40 0.84 -1.17
C ILE A 178 18.32 1.79 -1.96
N GLY A 179 19.64 1.59 -1.90
CA GLY A 179 20.54 2.19 -2.88
C GLY A 179 20.18 1.67 -4.26
N GLN A 180 19.50 2.50 -5.07
CA GLN A 180 19.06 2.16 -6.41
C GLN A 180 20.26 2.21 -7.36
N ASN A 181 20.74 1.05 -7.80
CA ASN A 181 21.60 0.97 -8.97
C ASN A 181 20.72 1.03 -10.24
N PRO A 182 20.90 1.99 -11.16
CA PRO A 182 20.06 2.15 -12.35
C PRO A 182 20.07 0.93 -13.29
N ALA A 183 21.15 0.15 -13.31
CA ALA A 183 21.23 -1.10 -14.08
C ALA A 183 20.26 -2.20 -13.59
N SER A 184 19.87 -2.18 -12.30
CA SER A 184 18.91 -3.15 -11.76
C SER A 184 17.48 -2.84 -12.18
N LEU A 185 17.13 -1.56 -12.36
CA LEU A 185 15.79 -1.15 -12.78
C LEU A 185 15.55 -1.51 -14.24
N ASP A 186 16.52 -1.28 -15.13
CA ASP A 186 16.36 -1.63 -16.56
C ASP A 186 16.18 -3.15 -16.77
N SER A 187 16.88 -3.98 -16.00
CA SER A 187 16.66 -5.42 -15.99
C SER A 187 15.24 -5.78 -15.52
N LEU A 188 14.75 -5.16 -14.45
CA LEU A 188 13.39 -5.38 -13.95
C LEU A 188 12.34 -4.91 -14.98
N PHE A 189 12.55 -3.75 -15.61
CA PHE A 189 11.66 -3.23 -16.64
C PHE A 189 11.59 -4.10 -17.88
N SER A 190 12.69 -4.73 -18.28
CA SER A 190 12.70 -5.68 -19.40
C SER A 190 11.75 -6.85 -19.14
N THR A 191 11.74 -7.39 -17.92
CA THR A 191 10.82 -8.45 -17.50
C THR A 191 9.39 -7.95 -17.28
N LEU A 192 9.22 -6.69 -16.88
CA LEU A 192 7.91 -6.08 -16.62
C LEU A 192 7.15 -5.74 -17.91
N ARG A 193 7.86 -5.39 -18.99
CA ARG A 193 7.26 -4.85 -20.21
C ARG A 193 6.19 -5.77 -20.86
N PRO A 194 6.39 -7.10 -20.99
CA PRO A 194 5.35 -7.99 -21.49
C PRO A 194 4.11 -8.01 -20.61
N TYR A 195 4.28 -7.97 -19.28
CA TYR A 195 3.18 -7.92 -18.34
C TYR A 195 2.42 -6.59 -18.38
N TYR A 196 3.15 -5.47 -18.48
CA TYR A 196 2.56 -4.14 -18.65
C TYR A 196 1.64 -4.10 -19.87
N LYS A 197 2.06 -4.66 -21.00
CA LYS A 197 1.24 -4.70 -22.21
C LYS A 197 -0.13 -5.36 -21.95
N VAL A 198 -0.13 -6.47 -21.21
CA VAL A 198 -1.38 -7.15 -20.81
C VAL A 198 -2.25 -6.28 -19.92
N VAL A 199 -1.66 -5.53 -18.97
CA VAL A 199 -2.40 -4.59 -18.09
C VAL A 199 -2.94 -3.39 -18.88
N TYR A 200 -2.20 -2.90 -19.87
CA TYR A 200 -2.65 -1.85 -20.78
C TYR A 200 -3.84 -2.31 -21.63
N ASP A 201 -3.73 -3.49 -22.26
CA ASP A 201 -4.79 -4.09 -23.07
C ASP A 201 -6.04 -4.39 -22.20
N LEU A 202 -5.84 -4.76 -20.93
CA LEU A 202 -6.91 -4.88 -19.94
C LEU A 202 -7.62 -3.55 -19.69
N CYS A 203 -6.90 -2.44 -19.52
CA CYS A 203 -7.52 -1.11 -19.34
C CYS A 203 -8.41 -0.75 -20.54
N ASP A 204 -7.94 -0.98 -21.76
CA ASP A 204 -8.71 -0.70 -22.97
C ASP A 204 -9.94 -1.63 -23.10
N ALA A 205 -9.79 -2.92 -22.79
CA ALA A 205 -10.90 -3.88 -22.79
C ALA A 205 -11.99 -3.51 -21.76
N ARG A 206 -11.57 -3.09 -20.55
CA ARG A 206 -12.46 -2.62 -19.49
C ARG A 206 -13.18 -1.33 -19.85
N LEU A 207 -12.48 -0.40 -20.52
CA LEU A 207 -13.09 0.85 -21.01
C LEU A 207 -14.22 0.58 -22.03
N GLN A 208 -14.06 -0.46 -22.84
CA GLN A 208 -15.07 -0.93 -23.80
C GLN A 208 -16.17 -1.80 -23.17
N GLY A 209 -16.02 -2.22 -21.91
CA GLY A 209 -16.93 -3.15 -21.24
C GLY A 209 -16.87 -4.58 -21.78
N SER A 210 -15.77 -4.94 -22.45
CA SER A 210 -15.54 -6.28 -22.98
C SER A 210 -14.84 -7.17 -21.95
N ALA A 211 -15.11 -8.47 -21.99
CA ALA A 211 -14.43 -9.44 -21.15
C ALA A 211 -13.03 -9.76 -21.71
N TYR A 212 -12.04 -9.89 -20.83
CA TYR A 212 -10.63 -10.04 -21.21
C TYR A 212 -10.04 -11.31 -20.57
N PRO A 213 -9.44 -12.23 -21.36
CA PRO A 213 -8.84 -13.47 -20.86
C PRO A 213 -7.49 -13.18 -20.17
N LEU A 214 -7.56 -12.63 -18.96
CA LEU A 214 -6.42 -12.03 -18.29
C LEU A 214 -5.37 -13.06 -17.87
N ALA A 215 -5.78 -14.21 -17.31
CA ALA A 215 -4.81 -15.20 -16.82
C ALA A 215 -4.11 -15.90 -18.00
N SER A 216 -4.83 -16.20 -19.09
CA SER A 216 -4.23 -16.78 -20.31
C SER A 216 -3.22 -15.81 -20.96
N SER A 217 -3.57 -14.52 -21.00
CA SER A 217 -2.67 -13.48 -21.50
C SER A 217 -1.40 -13.35 -20.65
N PHE A 218 -1.50 -13.54 -19.32
CA PHE A 218 -0.33 -13.56 -18.45
C PHE A 218 0.53 -14.81 -18.60
N VAL A 219 -0.02 -15.96 -18.99
CA VAL A 219 0.80 -17.13 -19.39
C VAL A 219 1.70 -16.76 -20.56
N GLU A 220 1.15 -16.12 -21.60
CA GLU A 220 1.94 -15.66 -22.75
C GLU A 220 2.97 -14.60 -22.37
N ALA A 221 2.59 -13.61 -21.56
CA ALA A 221 3.50 -12.59 -21.07
C ALA A 221 4.66 -13.20 -20.25
N SER A 222 4.39 -14.20 -19.43
CA SER A 222 5.43 -14.89 -18.63
C SER A 222 6.45 -15.60 -19.51
N ARG A 223 6.01 -16.21 -20.63
CA ARG A 223 6.89 -16.85 -21.61
C ARG A 223 7.80 -15.84 -22.30
N LEU A 224 7.29 -14.64 -22.59
CA LEU A 224 8.06 -13.56 -23.20
C LEU A 224 9.03 -12.91 -22.21
N ALA A 225 8.61 -12.70 -20.96
CA ALA A 225 9.41 -12.07 -19.92
C ALA A 225 10.62 -12.93 -19.50
N HIS A 226 10.47 -14.26 -19.50
CA HIS A 226 11.50 -15.21 -19.07
C HIS A 226 12.14 -15.97 -20.24
N LYS A 227 12.20 -15.36 -21.43
CA LYS A 227 12.75 -16.01 -22.64
C LYS A 227 14.22 -16.44 -22.46
N ASP A 228 15.02 -15.63 -21.77
CA ASP A 228 16.47 -15.87 -21.60
C ASP A 228 16.79 -16.78 -20.40
N GLN A 229 15.90 -16.82 -19.40
CA GLN A 229 16.01 -17.67 -18.21
C GLN A 229 14.67 -18.34 -17.93
N ALA A 230 14.33 -19.36 -18.74
CA ALA A 230 13.05 -20.04 -18.63
C ALA A 230 12.90 -20.72 -17.26
N ASN A 231 11.92 -20.28 -16.49
CA ASN A 231 11.51 -20.94 -15.26
C ASN A 231 10.17 -21.67 -15.49
N PRO A 232 10.19 -23.00 -15.73
CA PRO A 232 8.98 -23.76 -16.03
C PRO A 232 7.97 -23.71 -14.88
N LYS A 233 8.42 -23.50 -13.64
CA LYS A 233 7.54 -23.45 -12.48
C LYS A 233 6.67 -22.20 -12.45
N ILE A 234 7.14 -21.07 -13.01
CA ILE A 234 6.32 -19.86 -13.18
C ILE A 234 5.19 -20.13 -14.17
N GLN A 235 5.51 -20.75 -15.31
CA GLN A 235 4.54 -21.09 -16.35
C GLN A 235 3.48 -22.06 -15.79
N GLU A 236 3.92 -23.12 -15.13
CA GLU A 236 3.05 -24.10 -14.46
C GLU A 236 2.13 -23.42 -13.43
N THR A 237 2.62 -22.42 -12.69
CA THR A 237 1.82 -21.68 -11.70
C THR A 237 0.75 -20.80 -12.36
N TRP A 238 1.05 -20.19 -13.51
CA TRP A 238 0.06 -19.45 -14.29
C TRP A 238 -0.99 -20.38 -14.92
N GLU A 239 -0.57 -21.54 -15.45
CA GLU A 239 -1.48 -22.56 -15.97
C GLU A 239 -2.39 -23.13 -14.87
N LEU A 240 -1.87 -23.30 -13.66
CA LEU A 240 -2.66 -23.63 -12.47
C LEU A 240 -3.73 -22.56 -12.24
N LEU A 241 -3.36 -21.28 -12.20
CA LEU A 241 -4.31 -20.19 -12.00
C LEU A 241 -5.39 -20.18 -13.09
N VAL A 242 -5.04 -20.31 -14.36
CA VAL A 242 -5.99 -20.41 -15.49
C VAL A 242 -7.00 -21.54 -15.24
N SER A 243 -6.52 -22.72 -14.87
CA SER A 243 -7.37 -23.88 -14.60
C SER A 243 -8.25 -23.70 -13.35
N VAL A 244 -7.72 -23.14 -12.26
CA VAL A 244 -8.48 -22.84 -11.03
C VAL A 244 -9.57 -21.82 -11.30
N LEU A 245 -9.26 -20.77 -12.06
CA LEU A 245 -10.19 -19.71 -12.44
C LEU A 245 -11.25 -20.19 -13.44
N GLY A 246 -11.06 -21.35 -14.08
CA GLY A 246 -11.99 -21.86 -15.10
C GLY A 246 -11.93 -21.08 -16.41
N GLU A 247 -10.85 -20.33 -16.66
CA GLU A 247 -10.63 -19.63 -17.91
C GLU A 247 -10.26 -20.66 -18.99
N GLN A 248 -11.05 -20.75 -20.07
CA GLN A 248 -10.80 -21.73 -21.13
C GLN A 248 -9.80 -21.17 -22.14
N GLU A 249 -8.76 -21.95 -22.45
CA GLU A 249 -7.73 -21.60 -23.43
C GLU A 249 -8.34 -21.29 -24.81
N LEU A 250 -7.76 -20.28 -25.49
CA LEU A 250 -7.94 -20.10 -26.92
C LEU A 250 -7.50 -21.37 -27.68
N ARG A 251 -8.44 -22.23 -28.06
CA ARG A 251 -8.17 -23.27 -29.07
C ARG A 251 -8.30 -22.67 -30.47
N ASN A 252 -7.22 -22.76 -31.24
CA ASN A 252 -7.21 -22.51 -32.71
C ASN A 252 -7.64 -21.10 -33.15
N GLY A 253 -7.28 -20.05 -32.40
CA GLY A 253 -7.52 -18.66 -32.83
C GLY A 253 -8.99 -18.28 -32.97
N ARG A 254 -9.91 -19.10 -32.44
CA ARG A 254 -11.35 -18.81 -32.39
C ARG A 254 -11.79 -18.81 -30.93
N PHE A 255 -12.44 -17.73 -30.50
CA PHE A 255 -13.11 -17.66 -29.21
C PHE A 255 -14.27 -18.66 -29.21
N GLN A 256 -14.02 -19.88 -28.74
CA GLN A 256 -15.09 -20.77 -28.32
C GLN A 256 -15.11 -20.77 -26.80
N SER A 257 -16.27 -20.38 -26.26
CA SER A 257 -16.63 -20.30 -24.84
C SER A 257 -16.33 -18.96 -24.15
N GLN A 258 -17.27 -18.56 -23.31
CA GLN A 258 -17.41 -17.23 -22.71
C GLN A 258 -16.15 -16.80 -21.96
N THR A 259 -15.48 -15.75 -22.44
CA THR A 259 -14.49 -15.02 -21.63
C THR A 259 -15.14 -14.59 -20.32
N LEU A 260 -14.51 -14.93 -19.19
CA LEU A 260 -15.02 -14.60 -17.87
C LEU A 260 -15.12 -13.07 -17.72
N LYS A 261 -16.26 -12.62 -17.20
CA LYS A 261 -16.49 -11.18 -16.99
C LYS A 261 -15.67 -10.66 -15.81
N GLU A 262 -15.37 -9.37 -15.86
CA GLU A 262 -14.86 -8.61 -14.72
C GLU A 262 -15.72 -8.89 -13.47
N ARG A 263 -15.06 -9.21 -12.35
CA ARG A 263 -15.65 -9.44 -11.02
C ARG A 263 -16.65 -10.60 -10.92
N VAL A 264 -16.58 -11.58 -11.82
CA VAL A 264 -17.55 -12.70 -11.88
C VAL A 264 -17.72 -13.48 -10.55
N TYR A 265 -16.66 -13.62 -9.75
CA TYR A 265 -16.69 -14.35 -8.48
C TYR A 265 -16.86 -13.47 -7.25
N ALA A 266 -16.84 -12.14 -7.41
CA ALA A 266 -16.83 -11.19 -6.29
C ALA A 266 -18.01 -11.38 -5.34
N ASN A 267 -19.22 -11.52 -5.88
CA ASN A 267 -20.42 -11.68 -5.05
C ASN A 267 -20.37 -12.96 -4.21
N ALA A 268 -19.92 -14.07 -4.78
CA ALA A 268 -19.85 -15.37 -4.11
C ALA A 268 -18.68 -15.46 -3.11
N TYR A 269 -17.56 -14.80 -3.39
CA TYR A 269 -16.33 -14.87 -2.59
C TYR A 269 -16.23 -13.81 -1.48
N LEU A 270 -16.71 -12.59 -1.77
CA LEU A 270 -16.53 -11.41 -0.91
C LEU A 270 -17.80 -11.05 -0.13
N ASN A 271 -18.96 -11.07 -0.80
CA ASN A 271 -20.22 -10.55 -0.23
C ASN A 271 -21.09 -11.65 0.40
N SER A 272 -20.98 -12.88 -0.10
CA SER A 272 -21.83 -13.98 0.35
C SER A 272 -21.31 -14.62 1.65
N PRO A 273 -22.18 -14.94 2.62
CA PRO A 273 -21.78 -15.73 3.78
C PRO A 273 -21.18 -17.07 3.33
N TYR A 274 -20.15 -17.56 4.02
CA TYR A 274 -19.43 -18.77 3.61
C TYR A 274 -20.32 -20.02 3.44
N LYS A 275 -21.36 -20.18 4.27
CA LYS A 275 -22.29 -21.32 4.21
C LYS A 275 -23.37 -21.16 3.13
N SER A 276 -23.39 -20.04 2.40
CA SER A 276 -24.36 -19.83 1.34
C SER A 276 -24.14 -20.82 0.19
N PRO A 277 -25.21 -21.22 -0.54
CA PRO A 277 -25.10 -22.08 -1.70
C PRO A 277 -24.19 -21.51 -2.79
N SER A 278 -24.19 -20.18 -2.97
CA SER A 278 -23.34 -19.50 -3.96
C SER A 278 -21.85 -19.62 -3.60
N ALA A 279 -21.48 -19.39 -2.33
CA ALA A 279 -20.10 -19.56 -1.87
C ALA A 279 -19.65 -21.03 -1.93
N ALA A 280 -20.53 -21.97 -1.59
CA ALA A 280 -20.26 -23.41 -1.68
C ALA A 280 -20.04 -23.86 -3.14
N ALA A 281 -20.89 -23.41 -4.07
CA ALA A 281 -20.76 -23.69 -5.50
C ALA A 281 -19.44 -23.14 -6.06
N LEU A 282 -19.04 -21.92 -5.65
CA LEU A 282 -17.75 -21.35 -6.03
C LEU A 282 -16.59 -22.20 -5.53
N ARG A 283 -16.58 -22.60 -4.25
CA ARG A 283 -15.51 -23.45 -3.70
C ARG A 283 -15.39 -24.76 -4.47
N GLN A 284 -16.51 -25.41 -4.79
CA GLN A 284 -16.52 -26.64 -5.59
C GLN A 284 -16.01 -26.43 -7.01
N HIS A 285 -16.37 -25.31 -7.65
CA HIS A 285 -15.85 -24.93 -8.96
C HIS A 285 -14.31 -24.78 -8.95
N LEU A 286 -13.77 -24.04 -7.97
CA LEU A 286 -12.33 -23.83 -7.83
C LEU A 286 -11.56 -25.12 -7.46
N ILE A 287 -12.16 -26.01 -6.63
CA ILE A 287 -11.61 -27.36 -6.35
C ILE A 287 -11.54 -28.16 -7.66
N ARG A 288 -12.60 -28.15 -8.46
CA ARG A 288 -12.63 -28.85 -9.75
C ARG A 288 -11.56 -28.32 -10.70
N GLY A 289 -11.35 -27.00 -10.75
CA GLY A 289 -10.28 -26.38 -11.53
C GLY A 289 -8.88 -26.85 -11.10
N SER A 290 -8.63 -26.88 -9.79
CA SER A 290 -7.39 -27.40 -9.20
C SER A 290 -7.15 -28.88 -9.51
N ARG A 291 -8.20 -29.71 -9.41
CA ARG A 291 -8.13 -31.13 -9.73
C ARG A 291 -7.86 -31.38 -11.21
N THR A 292 -8.56 -30.67 -12.08
CA THR A 292 -8.40 -30.78 -13.54
C THR A 292 -6.97 -30.44 -13.95
N PHE A 293 -6.35 -29.43 -13.32
CA PHE A 293 -4.96 -29.10 -13.52
C PHE A 293 -4.03 -30.28 -13.15
N LEU A 294 -4.17 -30.81 -11.92
CA LEU A 294 -3.35 -31.92 -11.43
C LEU A 294 -3.55 -33.19 -12.27
N GLU A 295 -4.76 -33.43 -12.76
CA GLU A 295 -5.13 -34.54 -13.64
C GLU A 295 -4.43 -34.43 -15.00
N LYS A 296 -4.50 -33.25 -15.64
CA LYS A 296 -3.79 -32.97 -16.90
C LYS A 296 -2.27 -33.03 -16.73
N GLN A 297 -1.74 -32.43 -15.67
CA GLN A 297 -0.31 -32.47 -15.35
C GLN A 297 0.21 -33.91 -15.27
N PHE A 298 -0.55 -34.78 -14.59
CA PHE A 298 -0.18 -36.19 -14.47
C PHE A 298 -0.34 -36.96 -15.78
N MET A 299 -1.34 -36.63 -16.60
CA MET A 299 -1.48 -37.21 -17.94
C MET A 299 -0.29 -36.87 -18.82
N ASN A 300 0.15 -35.61 -18.83
CA ASN A 300 1.35 -35.19 -19.58
C ASN A 300 2.61 -35.93 -19.09
N HIS A 301 2.72 -36.19 -17.77
CA HIS A 301 3.80 -37.00 -17.22
C HIS A 301 3.76 -38.46 -17.71
N ILE A 302 2.58 -39.07 -17.77
CA ILE A 302 2.39 -40.41 -18.34
C ILE A 302 2.80 -40.42 -19.81
N GLU A 303 2.33 -39.47 -20.62
CA GLU A 303 2.64 -39.39 -22.05
C GLU A 303 4.13 -39.17 -22.32
N ALA A 304 4.81 -38.39 -21.47
CA ALA A 304 6.25 -38.19 -21.55
C ALA A 304 7.04 -39.48 -21.22
N ALA A 305 6.72 -40.14 -20.08
CA ALA A 305 7.37 -41.41 -19.70
C ALA A 305 7.14 -42.52 -20.75
N VAL A 306 5.89 -42.55 -21.25
CA VAL A 306 5.43 -42.94 -22.57
C VAL A 306 6.48 -42.91 -23.70
N ALA A 307 6.61 -41.69 -24.24
CA ALA A 307 7.40 -41.34 -25.40
C ALA A 307 8.90 -41.52 -25.20
N GLU A 308 9.41 -41.41 -23.97
CA GLU A 308 10.83 -41.61 -23.64
C GLU A 308 11.26 -43.09 -23.77
N ASN A 309 10.34 -44.04 -23.57
CA ASN A 309 10.65 -45.48 -23.52
C ASN A 309 9.78 -46.32 -24.49
N PRO A 310 9.81 -46.05 -25.81
CA PRO A 310 8.88 -46.67 -26.76
C PRO A 310 9.05 -48.18 -26.93
N ALA A 311 10.29 -48.69 -26.79
CA ALA A 311 10.61 -50.11 -26.95
C ALA A 311 10.11 -50.96 -25.77
N GLU A 312 10.17 -50.44 -24.54
CA GLU A 312 9.70 -51.13 -23.35
C GLU A 312 8.19 -50.97 -23.14
N ALA A 313 7.64 -49.81 -23.53
CA ALA A 313 6.25 -49.46 -23.35
C ALA A 313 5.26 -50.35 -24.13
N ASN A 314 5.67 -50.96 -25.24
CA ASN A 314 4.85 -51.90 -26.02
C ASN A 314 3.39 -51.43 -26.23
N LEU A 315 3.22 -50.18 -26.68
CA LEU A 315 1.92 -49.53 -26.89
C LEU A 315 0.97 -50.32 -27.82
N GLY A 316 1.53 -51.10 -28.75
CA GLY A 316 0.78 -51.82 -29.78
C GLY A 316 0.38 -50.93 -30.96
N GLY A 317 -0.52 -51.43 -31.83
CA GLY A 317 -0.87 -50.77 -33.11
C GLY A 317 -1.93 -49.67 -33.04
N VAL A 318 -2.62 -49.47 -31.90
CA VAL A 318 -3.65 -48.43 -31.73
C VAL A 318 -3.36 -47.62 -30.46
N PRO A 319 -2.94 -46.35 -30.57
CA PRO A 319 -2.78 -45.47 -29.42
C PRO A 319 -4.16 -45.13 -28.85
N SER A 320 -4.49 -45.72 -27.70
CA SER A 320 -5.69 -45.42 -26.91
C SER A 320 -5.26 -45.05 -25.50
N LEU A 321 -6.07 -44.26 -24.80
CA LEU A 321 -5.80 -43.90 -23.40
C LEU A 321 -5.53 -45.13 -22.53
N MET A 322 -6.35 -46.18 -22.70
CA MET A 322 -6.22 -47.43 -21.97
C MET A 322 -4.87 -48.10 -22.26
N ASN A 323 -4.44 -48.14 -23.52
CA ASN A 323 -3.15 -48.71 -23.90
C ASN A 323 -1.97 -47.88 -23.38
N THR A 324 -2.08 -46.55 -23.39
CA THR A 324 -1.06 -45.64 -22.84
C THR A 324 -0.90 -45.84 -21.33
N ILE A 325 -2.00 -45.93 -20.59
CA ILE A 325 -1.97 -46.17 -19.14
C ILE A 325 -1.45 -47.58 -18.83
N ARG A 326 -1.88 -48.60 -19.59
CA ARG A 326 -1.34 -49.96 -19.47
C ARG A 326 0.18 -49.96 -19.66
N ALA A 327 0.66 -49.32 -20.73
CA ALA A 327 2.08 -49.19 -21.04
C ALA A 327 2.86 -48.51 -19.91
N PHE A 328 2.31 -47.43 -19.35
CA PHE A 328 2.91 -46.73 -18.22
C PHE A 328 2.99 -47.60 -16.95
N VAL A 329 1.92 -48.34 -16.63
CA VAL A 329 1.91 -49.27 -15.48
C VAL A 329 2.93 -50.38 -15.66
N GLN A 330 3.06 -50.92 -16.88
CA GLN A 330 4.08 -51.91 -17.21
C GLN A 330 5.48 -51.33 -17.07
N LEU A 331 5.75 -50.15 -17.64
CA LEU A 331 7.03 -49.46 -17.51
C LEU A 331 7.43 -49.26 -16.03
N LYS A 332 6.45 -48.89 -15.19
CA LYS A 332 6.69 -48.56 -13.78
C LYS A 332 6.96 -49.80 -12.92
N TYR A 333 6.26 -50.91 -13.17
CA TYR A 333 6.21 -52.06 -12.26
C TYR A 333 6.68 -53.39 -12.85
N LEU A 334 6.73 -53.55 -14.16
CA LEU A 334 7.15 -54.80 -14.80
C LEU A 334 8.64 -54.72 -15.13
N ARG A 335 9.48 -55.48 -14.41
CA ARG A 335 10.93 -55.55 -14.63
C ARG A 335 11.33 -56.97 -14.99
N TYR A 336 11.94 -57.16 -16.15
CA TYR A 336 12.38 -58.48 -16.64
C TYR A 336 11.26 -59.55 -16.61
N GLY A 337 10.01 -59.16 -16.88
CA GLY A 337 8.85 -60.05 -16.88
C GLY A 337 8.25 -60.34 -15.49
N SER A 338 8.82 -59.78 -14.42
CA SER A 338 8.33 -59.93 -13.04
C SER A 338 7.80 -58.61 -12.50
N TRP A 339 6.68 -58.65 -11.78
CA TRP A 339 6.09 -57.47 -11.14
C TRP A 339 6.90 -57.10 -9.89
N SER A 340 7.38 -55.86 -9.82
CA SER A 340 8.27 -55.38 -8.76
C SER A 340 7.56 -55.21 -7.41
N GLN A 341 6.23 -55.05 -7.43
CA GLN A 341 5.39 -54.99 -6.23
C GLN A 341 4.58 -56.29 -6.09
N PRO A 342 4.80 -57.08 -5.02
CA PRO A 342 4.21 -58.41 -4.88
C PRO A 342 2.73 -58.39 -4.49
N ASN A 343 2.23 -57.27 -3.98
CA ASN A 343 0.85 -57.09 -3.54
C ASN A 343 -0.10 -56.56 -4.64
N LEU A 344 0.39 -56.36 -5.87
CA LEU A 344 -0.47 -55.97 -7.00
C LEU A 344 -1.36 -57.14 -7.43
N GLU A 345 -2.66 -56.91 -7.57
CA GLU A 345 -3.56 -57.92 -8.11
C GLU A 345 -3.44 -57.95 -9.64
N ILE A 346 -2.95 -59.08 -10.17
CA ILE A 346 -2.72 -59.28 -11.60
C ILE A 346 -3.83 -60.15 -12.19
N ALA A 347 -4.56 -59.61 -13.16
CA ALA A 347 -5.53 -60.37 -13.97
C ALA A 347 -5.18 -60.25 -15.45
N ASN A 348 -5.24 -61.35 -16.19
CA ASN A 348 -4.86 -61.42 -17.62
C ASN A 348 -3.47 -60.80 -17.93
N GLY A 349 -2.51 -60.97 -17.02
CA GLY A 349 -1.15 -60.42 -17.16
C GLY A 349 -1.06 -58.90 -16.94
N GLN A 350 -2.05 -58.28 -16.31
CA GLN A 350 -2.13 -56.83 -16.09
C GLN A 350 -2.50 -56.47 -14.65
N ALA A 351 -1.88 -55.42 -14.09
CA ALA A 351 -2.24 -54.87 -12.79
C ALA A 351 -3.53 -54.02 -12.88
N VAL A 352 -4.66 -54.63 -12.54
CA VAL A 352 -6.00 -54.06 -12.83
C VAL A 352 -6.32 -52.82 -12.00
N TRP A 353 -6.05 -52.83 -10.70
CA TRP A 353 -6.34 -51.69 -9.81
C TRP A 353 -5.42 -50.51 -10.08
N ALA A 354 -4.15 -50.76 -10.42
CA ALA A 354 -3.20 -49.72 -10.81
C ALA A 354 -3.68 -48.97 -12.05
N GLN A 355 -4.11 -49.69 -13.09
CA GLN A 355 -4.67 -49.06 -14.30
C GLN A 355 -5.93 -48.25 -13.98
N LEU A 356 -6.85 -48.81 -13.20
CA LEU A 356 -8.09 -48.14 -12.82
C LEU A 356 -7.82 -46.85 -12.02
N TYR A 357 -6.85 -46.90 -11.11
CA TYR A 357 -6.39 -45.73 -10.37
C TYR A 357 -5.81 -44.66 -11.29
N TYR A 358 -4.91 -45.01 -12.21
CA TYR A 358 -4.30 -44.03 -13.10
C TYR A 358 -5.29 -43.44 -14.10
N MET A 359 -6.32 -44.18 -14.53
CA MET A 359 -7.43 -43.62 -15.32
C MET A 359 -8.21 -42.55 -14.52
N LEU A 360 -8.47 -42.79 -13.23
CA LEU A 360 -9.10 -41.78 -12.37
C LEU A 360 -8.16 -40.61 -12.04
N ARG A 361 -6.87 -40.87 -11.80
CA ARG A 361 -5.84 -39.87 -11.49
C ARG A 361 -5.57 -38.90 -12.63
N THR A 362 -5.82 -39.32 -13.87
CA THR A 362 -5.73 -38.49 -15.09
C THR A 362 -7.04 -37.80 -15.46
N GLY A 363 -8.10 -37.94 -14.65
CA GLY A 363 -9.39 -37.30 -14.87
C GLY A 363 -10.32 -38.02 -15.85
N ASN A 364 -9.89 -39.17 -16.39
CA ASN A 364 -10.62 -39.94 -17.40
C ASN A 364 -11.58 -40.95 -16.75
N ALA A 365 -12.52 -40.45 -15.95
CA ALA A 365 -13.38 -41.29 -15.12
C ALA A 365 -14.37 -42.17 -15.90
N HIS A 366 -14.86 -41.71 -17.06
CA HIS A 366 -15.74 -42.52 -17.91
C HIS A 366 -15.02 -43.71 -18.54
N GLU A 367 -13.77 -43.51 -18.98
CA GLU A 367 -12.92 -44.60 -19.48
C GLU A 367 -12.54 -45.58 -18.35
N ALA A 368 -12.33 -45.07 -17.13
CA ALA A 368 -12.14 -45.89 -15.94
C ALA A 368 -13.35 -46.81 -15.67
N LEU A 369 -14.57 -46.27 -15.77
CA LEU A 369 -15.79 -47.05 -15.59
C LEU A 369 -15.94 -48.12 -16.68
N LYS A 370 -15.74 -47.74 -17.95
CA LYS A 370 -15.78 -48.66 -19.08
C LYS A 370 -14.81 -49.82 -18.88
N TYR A 371 -13.56 -49.51 -18.53
CA TYR A 371 -12.56 -50.52 -18.20
C TYR A 371 -13.03 -51.45 -17.08
N ALA A 372 -13.50 -50.89 -15.96
CA ALA A 372 -13.95 -51.65 -14.81
C ALA A 372 -15.10 -52.61 -15.13
N THR A 373 -16.03 -52.21 -16.00
CA THR A 373 -17.12 -53.08 -16.49
C THR A 373 -16.60 -54.20 -17.40
N GLU A 374 -15.65 -53.93 -18.29
CA GLU A 374 -15.04 -54.94 -19.17
C GLU A 374 -14.28 -56.03 -18.37
N ILE A 375 -13.61 -55.64 -17.29
CA ILE A 375 -12.83 -56.55 -16.44
C ILE A 375 -13.59 -57.09 -15.23
N GLU A 376 -14.90 -56.82 -15.10
CA GLU A 376 -15.68 -57.14 -13.89
C GLU A 376 -15.56 -58.62 -13.47
N GLN A 377 -15.60 -59.54 -14.45
CA GLN A 377 -15.48 -60.97 -14.19
C GLN A 377 -14.08 -61.40 -13.74
N SER A 378 -13.07 -60.58 -14.05
CA SER A 378 -11.67 -60.80 -13.68
C SER A 378 -11.36 -60.33 -12.25
N PHE A 379 -12.22 -59.51 -11.64
CA PHE A 379 -12.10 -59.19 -10.21
C PHE A 379 -12.48 -60.38 -9.34
N ALA A 380 -11.90 -60.44 -8.14
CA ALA A 380 -12.35 -61.36 -7.12
C ALA A 380 -13.87 -61.16 -6.86
N PRO A 381 -14.65 -62.22 -6.58
CA PRO A 381 -16.10 -62.10 -6.37
C PRO A 381 -16.49 -61.05 -5.33
N ALA A 382 -15.62 -60.94 -4.32
CA ALA A 382 -15.63 -59.97 -3.23
C ALA A 382 -15.63 -58.49 -3.68
N ASP A 383 -15.05 -58.18 -4.84
CA ASP A 383 -14.76 -56.82 -5.30
C ASP A 383 -15.61 -56.41 -6.51
N ARG A 384 -16.40 -57.31 -7.10
CA ARG A 384 -17.28 -57.01 -8.24
C ARG A 384 -18.27 -55.87 -7.93
N GLN A 385 -18.73 -55.79 -6.68
CA GLN A 385 -19.59 -54.71 -6.18
C GLN A 385 -18.96 -53.31 -6.33
N PHE A 386 -17.63 -53.22 -6.40
CA PHE A 386 -16.91 -51.96 -6.61
C PHE A 386 -17.30 -51.27 -7.91
N VAL A 387 -17.57 -52.02 -8.98
CA VAL A 387 -17.98 -51.46 -10.28
C VAL A 387 -19.29 -50.69 -10.13
N THR A 388 -20.24 -51.23 -9.35
CA THR A 388 -21.50 -50.54 -9.01
C THR A 388 -21.25 -49.28 -8.20
N TYR A 389 -20.37 -49.33 -7.19
CA TYR A 389 -20.02 -48.15 -6.40
C TYR A 389 -19.39 -47.06 -7.28
N LEU A 390 -18.49 -47.42 -8.20
CA LEU A 390 -17.87 -46.49 -9.14
C LEU A 390 -18.90 -45.88 -10.09
N ALA A 391 -19.82 -46.68 -10.65
CA ALA A 391 -20.89 -46.19 -11.51
C ALA A 391 -21.75 -45.13 -10.80
N THR A 392 -22.28 -45.48 -9.62
CA THR A 392 -23.14 -44.57 -8.84
C THR A 392 -22.40 -43.31 -8.39
N TYR A 393 -21.11 -43.44 -8.04
CA TYR A 393 -20.27 -42.28 -7.69
C TYR A 393 -20.13 -41.30 -8.86
N LEU A 394 -20.00 -41.79 -10.10
CA LEU A 394 -19.83 -40.96 -11.29
C LEU A 394 -21.14 -40.36 -11.81
N GLU A 395 -22.27 -41.03 -11.59
CA GLU A 395 -23.60 -40.50 -11.91
C GLU A 395 -24.00 -39.33 -11.00
N SER A 396 -23.50 -39.30 -9.76
CA SER A 396 -23.79 -38.22 -8.82
C SER A 396 -23.00 -36.94 -9.11
N GLU A 397 -23.68 -35.78 -9.15
CA GLU A 397 -23.02 -34.48 -9.35
C GLU A 397 -22.03 -34.16 -8.21
N ASP A 398 -22.41 -34.48 -6.97
CA ASP A 398 -21.61 -34.26 -5.76
C ASP A 398 -20.51 -35.33 -5.56
N ARG A 399 -20.41 -36.34 -6.43
CA ARG A 399 -19.50 -37.49 -6.28
C ARG A 399 -19.67 -38.15 -4.91
N THR A 400 -20.89 -38.55 -4.59
CA THR A 400 -21.33 -39.13 -3.32
C THR A 400 -22.11 -40.42 -3.56
N LEU A 401 -21.95 -41.40 -2.66
CA LEU A 401 -22.77 -42.60 -2.68
C LEU A 401 -24.04 -42.42 -1.84
N PRO A 402 -25.15 -43.10 -2.20
CA PRO A 402 -26.31 -43.24 -1.33
C PRO A 402 -25.92 -43.90 0.00
N THR A 403 -26.54 -43.48 1.10
CA THR A 403 -26.28 -43.99 2.47
C THR A 403 -26.17 -45.52 2.57
N PRO A 404 -27.09 -46.35 2.03
CA PRO A 404 -26.98 -47.81 2.17
C PRO A 404 -25.76 -48.39 1.45
N MET A 405 -25.37 -47.81 0.30
CA MET A 405 -24.17 -48.23 -0.42
C MET A 405 -22.90 -47.75 0.29
N GLN A 406 -22.94 -46.57 0.88
CA GLN A 406 -21.83 -46.01 1.65
C GLN A 406 -21.55 -46.85 2.91
N GLU A 407 -22.58 -47.22 3.67
CA GLU A 407 -22.45 -48.11 4.84
C GLU A 407 -21.89 -49.48 4.47
N ARG A 408 -22.37 -50.06 3.37
CA ARG A 408 -21.86 -51.34 2.86
C ARG A 408 -20.40 -51.24 2.45
N LEU A 409 -20.01 -50.20 1.70
CA LEU A 409 -18.63 -49.96 1.30
C LEU A 409 -17.73 -49.76 2.53
N LEU A 410 -18.17 -49.01 3.53
CA LEU A 410 -17.42 -48.82 4.78
C LEU A 410 -17.24 -50.13 5.55
N SER A 411 -18.28 -50.98 5.60
CA SER A 411 -18.18 -52.33 6.18
C SER A 411 -17.15 -53.17 5.43
N ASP A 412 -17.24 -53.19 4.10
CA ASP A 412 -16.31 -53.92 3.22
C ASP A 412 -14.86 -53.47 3.44
N PHE A 413 -14.65 -52.16 3.52
CA PHE A 413 -13.35 -51.54 3.75
C PHE A 413 -12.78 -51.92 5.13
N ASN A 414 -13.58 -51.78 6.19
CA ASN A 414 -13.14 -52.04 7.56
C ASN A 414 -12.81 -53.52 7.82
N GLN A 415 -13.57 -54.44 7.23
CA GLN A 415 -13.38 -55.88 7.45
C GLN A 415 -12.24 -56.48 6.62
N ARG A 416 -12.05 -56.01 5.38
CA ARG A 416 -11.18 -56.69 4.40
C ARG A 416 -9.94 -55.91 4.01
N ILE A 417 -10.02 -54.57 4.01
CA ILE A 417 -9.00 -53.70 3.39
C ILE A 417 -8.16 -52.98 4.45
N ARG A 418 -8.80 -52.47 5.51
CA ARG A 418 -8.21 -51.55 6.48
C ARG A 418 -6.95 -52.07 7.19
N TYR A 419 -7.01 -53.30 7.71
CA TYR A 419 -5.94 -53.90 8.53
C TYR A 419 -4.96 -54.76 7.73
N SER A 420 -5.17 -54.87 6.42
CA SER A 420 -4.42 -55.74 5.52
C SER A 420 -3.52 -54.94 4.58
N SER A 421 -3.03 -53.76 5.02
CA SER A 421 -2.32 -52.79 4.16
C SER A 421 -1.10 -53.36 3.42
N ASP A 422 -0.49 -54.41 3.97
CA ASP A 422 0.73 -55.00 3.42
C ASP A 422 0.45 -56.15 2.44
N THR A 423 -0.78 -56.69 2.46
CA THR A 423 -1.21 -57.81 1.60
C THR A 423 -2.20 -57.38 0.52
N VAL A 424 -2.95 -56.30 0.76
CA VAL A 424 -3.92 -55.75 -0.19
C VAL A 424 -3.24 -54.83 -1.19
N ASP A 425 -3.74 -54.84 -2.41
CA ASP A 425 -3.29 -53.93 -3.46
C ASP A 425 -3.41 -52.46 -3.00
N PRO A 426 -2.31 -51.68 -3.06
CA PRO A 426 -2.28 -50.31 -2.55
C PRO A 426 -3.18 -49.36 -3.36
N TYR A 427 -3.41 -49.66 -4.64
CA TYR A 427 -4.31 -48.90 -5.51
C TYR A 427 -5.76 -49.20 -5.19
N LYS A 428 -6.09 -50.46 -4.91
CA LYS A 428 -7.42 -50.85 -4.41
C LYS A 428 -7.78 -50.11 -3.13
N LEU A 429 -6.87 -50.12 -2.15
CA LEU A 429 -7.06 -49.37 -0.90
C LEU A 429 -7.34 -47.89 -1.17
N THR A 430 -6.56 -47.27 -2.07
CA THR A 430 -6.69 -45.84 -2.39
C THR A 430 -8.01 -45.53 -3.11
N LEU A 431 -8.46 -46.40 -4.01
CA LEU A 431 -9.72 -46.26 -4.74
C LEU A 431 -10.94 -46.39 -3.82
N TYR A 432 -10.96 -47.39 -2.94
CA TYR A 432 -12.00 -47.51 -1.92
C TYR A 432 -12.01 -46.29 -0.99
N LYS A 433 -10.83 -45.78 -0.61
CA LYS A 433 -10.71 -44.57 0.20
C LYS A 433 -11.33 -43.34 -0.48
N ILE A 434 -11.07 -43.13 -1.78
CA ILE A 434 -11.59 -41.98 -2.53
C ILE A 434 -13.11 -42.06 -2.71
N ILE A 435 -13.61 -43.22 -3.15
CA ILE A 435 -15.04 -43.40 -3.47
C ILE A 435 -15.88 -43.46 -2.20
N GLY A 436 -15.42 -44.20 -1.19
CA GLY A 436 -16.12 -44.39 0.08
C GLY A 436 -15.84 -43.34 1.14
N ARG A 437 -14.91 -42.41 0.89
CA ARG A 437 -14.40 -41.43 1.87
C ARG A 437 -13.97 -42.11 3.19
N CYS A 438 -13.31 -43.26 3.08
CA CYS A 438 -12.93 -44.07 4.24
C CYS A 438 -11.72 -43.47 5.00
N GLU A 439 -11.68 -43.65 6.32
CA GLU A 439 -10.58 -43.19 7.19
C GLU A 439 -10.13 -41.74 6.92
N LEU A 440 -11.05 -40.78 6.98
CA LEU A 440 -10.71 -39.38 6.73
C LEU A 440 -9.57 -38.88 7.64
N ASN A 441 -9.47 -39.39 8.88
CA ASN A 441 -8.36 -39.06 9.79
C ASN A 441 -6.96 -39.40 9.23
N LYS A 442 -6.83 -40.47 8.44
CA LYS A 442 -5.56 -40.85 7.80
C LYS A 442 -5.47 -40.17 6.44
N ARG A 443 -4.61 -39.14 6.34
CA ARG A 443 -4.52 -38.26 5.16
C ARG A 443 -3.67 -38.81 4.01
N THR A 444 -2.96 -39.93 4.21
CA THR A 444 -2.05 -40.50 3.22
C THR A 444 -2.41 -41.95 2.87
N THR A 445 -1.96 -42.39 1.68
CA THR A 445 -2.05 -43.79 1.21
C THR A 445 -0.68 -44.24 0.68
N PRO A 446 -0.40 -45.55 0.60
CA PRO A 446 0.90 -46.06 0.13
C PRO A 446 1.25 -45.66 -1.32
N VAL A 447 0.28 -45.21 -2.10
CA VAL A 447 0.43 -44.83 -3.50
C VAL A 447 0.98 -43.40 -3.67
N ILE A 448 0.90 -42.56 -2.64
CA ILE A 448 1.33 -41.15 -2.72
C ILE A 448 2.86 -41.09 -2.78
N GLY A 449 3.40 -40.68 -3.92
CA GLY A 449 4.84 -40.50 -4.12
C GLY A 449 5.27 -39.03 -4.16
N ALA A 450 4.42 -38.14 -4.66
CA ALA A 450 4.72 -36.71 -4.84
C ALA A 450 3.74 -35.80 -4.07
N LEU A 451 4.09 -34.52 -3.96
CA LEU A 451 3.24 -33.51 -3.34
C LEU A 451 1.94 -33.34 -4.12
N GLU A 452 2.01 -33.34 -5.44
CA GLU A 452 0.91 -33.17 -6.37
C GLU A 452 -0.13 -34.31 -6.21
N ASP A 453 0.33 -35.53 -5.94
CA ASP A 453 -0.54 -36.68 -5.66
C ASP A 453 -1.24 -36.55 -4.31
N PHE A 454 -0.52 -36.03 -3.30
CA PHE A 454 -1.12 -35.72 -2.00
C PHE A 454 -2.22 -34.67 -2.14
N MET A 455 -1.97 -33.60 -2.90
CA MET A 455 -2.94 -32.54 -3.15
C MET A 455 -4.16 -33.06 -3.92
N TRP A 456 -3.95 -33.83 -4.99
CA TRP A 456 -5.03 -34.43 -5.77
C TRP A 456 -5.91 -35.35 -4.90
N LEU A 457 -5.29 -36.14 -4.01
CA LEU A 457 -6.02 -37.00 -3.09
C LEU A 457 -6.88 -36.19 -2.11
N GLN A 458 -6.32 -35.17 -1.46
CA GLN A 458 -7.10 -34.34 -0.53
C GLN A 458 -8.27 -33.67 -1.24
N LEU A 459 -8.02 -33.01 -2.38
CA LEU A 459 -9.05 -32.34 -3.18
C LEU A 459 -10.15 -33.31 -3.66
N SER A 460 -9.81 -34.59 -3.89
CA SER A 460 -10.78 -35.61 -4.29
C SER A 460 -11.72 -36.03 -3.15
N MET A 461 -11.31 -35.86 -1.89
CA MET A 461 -12.06 -36.26 -0.70
C MET A 461 -12.90 -35.13 -0.06
N ILE A 462 -12.58 -33.87 -0.35
CA ILE A 462 -13.30 -32.69 0.19
C ILE A 462 -14.75 -32.67 -0.30
N ARG A 463 -15.70 -32.46 0.62
CA ARG A 463 -17.12 -32.23 0.31
C ARG A 463 -17.66 -31.11 1.17
N GLU A 464 -18.60 -30.34 0.64
CA GLU A 464 -19.35 -29.38 1.45
C GLU A 464 -20.34 -30.14 2.34
N PRO A 465 -20.33 -29.92 3.67
CA PRO A 465 -21.21 -30.64 4.58
C PRO A 465 -22.66 -30.22 4.35
N LYS A 466 -23.54 -31.19 4.12
CA LYS A 466 -25.00 -31.02 4.19
C LYS A 466 -25.43 -31.01 5.67
N ASN A 467 -26.57 -30.41 6.00
CA ASN A 467 -27.03 -30.24 7.39
C ASN A 467 -27.10 -31.57 8.19
N ASP A 468 -27.30 -32.71 7.51
CA ASP A 468 -27.43 -34.03 8.13
C ASP A 468 -26.11 -34.83 8.21
N THR A 469 -24.96 -34.20 7.91
CA THR A 469 -23.66 -34.91 7.86
C THR A 469 -23.15 -35.23 9.26
N MET A 470 -22.85 -36.51 9.53
CA MET A 470 -22.25 -36.91 10.80
C MET A 470 -20.83 -36.34 10.98
N PRO A 471 -20.42 -35.99 12.22
CA PRO A 471 -19.11 -35.38 12.47
C PRO A 471 -17.92 -36.23 11.99
N GLN A 472 -18.02 -37.55 12.07
CA GLN A 472 -16.97 -38.47 11.62
C GLN A 472 -16.77 -38.52 10.09
N ASP A 473 -17.79 -38.09 9.32
CA ASP A 473 -17.77 -38.09 7.86
C ASP A 473 -17.50 -36.68 7.28
N LYS A 474 -17.26 -35.71 8.18
CA LYS A 474 -16.98 -34.33 7.81
C LYS A 474 -15.52 -34.19 7.37
N TYR A 475 -15.34 -33.70 6.15
CA TYR A 475 -14.06 -33.20 5.66
C TYR A 475 -14.33 -32.17 4.58
N ASP A 476 -14.28 -30.91 4.99
CA ASP A 476 -14.56 -29.75 4.15
C ASP A 476 -13.28 -29.00 3.75
N LEU A 477 -13.43 -27.92 2.98
CA LEU A 477 -12.29 -27.12 2.56
C LEU A 477 -11.56 -26.47 3.75
N ALA A 478 -12.28 -26.06 4.80
CA ALA A 478 -11.69 -25.42 5.96
C ALA A 478 -10.79 -26.41 6.73
N ASP A 479 -11.21 -27.68 6.84
CA ASP A 479 -10.40 -28.74 7.44
C ASP A 479 -9.09 -28.96 6.64
N PHE A 480 -9.15 -28.87 5.31
CA PHE A 480 -7.96 -28.95 4.45
C PHE A 480 -7.06 -27.71 4.57
N GLN A 481 -7.64 -26.52 4.61
CA GLN A 481 -6.89 -25.27 4.81
C GLN A 481 -6.14 -25.28 6.15
N ALA A 482 -6.82 -25.68 7.24
CA ALA A 482 -6.20 -25.82 8.55
C ALA A 482 -5.05 -26.84 8.55
N LEU A 483 -5.19 -27.95 7.81
CA LEU A 483 -4.12 -28.93 7.65
C LEU A 483 -2.89 -28.35 6.93
N VAL A 484 -3.10 -27.60 5.85
CA VAL A 484 -2.01 -26.94 5.10
C VAL A 484 -1.25 -25.95 6.00
N LEU A 485 -1.98 -25.17 6.79
CA LEU A 485 -1.40 -24.19 7.71
C LEU A 485 -0.65 -24.82 8.87
N LYS A 486 -1.12 -25.97 9.36
CA LYS A 486 -0.44 -26.75 10.41
C LYS A 486 0.96 -27.21 9.96
N TYR A 487 1.13 -27.58 8.69
CA TYR A 487 2.44 -27.92 8.14
C TYR A 487 3.30 -26.66 7.90
N GLY A 488 2.69 -25.60 7.37
CA GLY A 488 3.34 -24.31 7.16
C GLY A 488 4.40 -24.30 6.04
N PRO A 489 5.02 -23.14 5.76
CA PRO A 489 5.93 -22.96 4.63
C PRO A 489 7.20 -23.80 4.73
N ASN A 490 7.71 -24.02 5.94
CA ASN A 490 8.96 -24.75 6.16
C ASN A 490 8.85 -26.23 5.77
N TYR A 491 7.66 -26.82 5.86
CA TYR A 491 7.43 -28.20 5.43
C TYR A 491 7.49 -28.33 3.90
N PHE A 492 6.85 -27.41 3.18
CA PHE A 492 6.76 -27.45 1.72
C PHE A 492 7.95 -26.81 1.01
N ASN A 493 8.71 -25.96 1.70
CA ASN A 493 9.90 -25.29 1.17
C ASN A 493 11.03 -25.28 2.22
N PRO A 494 11.59 -26.45 2.60
CA PRO A 494 12.54 -26.59 3.72
C PRO A 494 13.88 -25.88 3.49
N LYS A 495 14.25 -25.61 2.23
CA LYS A 495 15.52 -24.96 1.85
C LYS A 495 15.35 -23.52 1.35
N ASN A 496 14.13 -22.98 1.44
CA ASN A 496 13.73 -21.70 0.86
C ASN A 496 14.09 -21.51 -0.63
N ASN A 497 14.24 -22.62 -1.37
CA ASN A 497 14.69 -22.61 -2.77
C ASN A 497 13.51 -22.67 -3.76
N SER A 498 12.34 -23.16 -3.34
CA SER A 498 11.15 -23.30 -4.17
C SER A 498 9.93 -22.55 -3.61
N PRO A 499 9.95 -21.20 -3.49
CA PRO A 499 8.79 -20.44 -3.00
C PRO A 499 7.49 -20.75 -3.76
N LEU A 500 7.56 -20.96 -5.07
CA LEU A 500 6.39 -21.27 -5.90
C LEU A 500 5.66 -22.56 -5.47
N GLN A 501 6.35 -23.52 -4.84
CA GLN A 501 5.74 -24.78 -4.43
C GLN A 501 4.73 -24.60 -3.29
N TYR A 502 5.11 -23.81 -2.26
CA TYR A 502 4.16 -23.48 -1.19
C TYR A 502 3.09 -22.50 -1.66
N PHE A 503 3.42 -21.60 -2.59
CA PHE A 503 2.41 -20.77 -3.25
C PHE A 503 1.33 -21.61 -3.95
N GLN A 504 1.72 -22.59 -4.78
CA GLN A 504 0.79 -23.51 -5.44
C GLN A 504 -0.06 -24.29 -4.42
N VAL A 505 0.55 -24.75 -3.31
CA VAL A 505 -0.17 -25.38 -2.19
C VAL A 505 -1.29 -24.50 -1.64
N LEU A 506 -1.01 -23.20 -1.46
CA LEU A 506 -2.01 -22.24 -1.02
C LEU A 506 -3.10 -22.01 -2.07
N ILE A 507 -2.76 -21.97 -3.37
CA ILE A 507 -3.73 -21.88 -4.47
C ILE A 507 -4.64 -23.11 -4.53
N TYR A 508 -4.10 -24.33 -4.41
CA TYR A 508 -4.89 -25.57 -4.34
C TYR A 508 -5.88 -25.54 -3.17
N SER A 509 -5.47 -24.97 -2.04
CA SER A 509 -6.33 -24.81 -0.85
C SER A 509 -7.22 -23.55 -0.88
N GLN A 510 -7.20 -22.76 -1.97
CA GLN A 510 -7.97 -21.52 -2.15
C GLN A 510 -7.68 -20.44 -1.08
N GLN A 511 -6.45 -20.38 -0.58
CA GLN A 511 -6.01 -19.36 0.37
C GLN A 511 -5.30 -18.22 -0.37
N PHE A 512 -6.03 -17.52 -1.24
CA PHE A 512 -5.48 -16.55 -2.19
C PHE A 512 -4.74 -15.37 -1.54
N GLU A 513 -5.30 -14.79 -0.48
CA GLU A 513 -4.69 -13.65 0.23
C GLU A 513 -3.36 -14.07 0.89
N ARG A 514 -3.34 -15.25 1.51
CA ARG A 514 -2.11 -15.83 2.10
C ARG A 514 -1.09 -16.19 1.03
N ALA A 515 -1.54 -16.66 -0.13
CA ALA A 515 -0.66 -16.98 -1.26
C ALA A 515 0.09 -15.73 -1.74
N ILE A 516 -0.64 -14.63 -2.00
CA ILE A 516 -0.04 -13.35 -2.41
C ILE A 516 0.89 -12.79 -1.33
N HIS A 517 0.47 -12.83 -0.05
CA HIS A 517 1.34 -12.39 1.05
C HIS A 517 2.65 -13.20 1.12
N TYR A 518 2.58 -14.53 1.02
CA TYR A 518 3.76 -15.38 1.03
C TYR A 518 4.70 -15.08 -0.14
N LEU A 519 4.17 -14.95 -1.37
CA LEU A 519 5.00 -14.68 -2.54
C LEU A 519 5.60 -13.27 -2.52
N SER A 520 4.88 -12.28 -1.96
CA SER A 520 5.36 -10.91 -1.80
C SER A 520 6.62 -10.80 -0.93
N SER A 521 6.86 -11.78 -0.04
CA SER A 521 8.07 -11.84 0.78
C SER A 521 9.32 -12.20 -0.04
N SER A 522 9.15 -12.76 -1.24
CA SER A 522 10.26 -13.12 -2.14
C SER A 522 10.51 -12.04 -3.18
N LYS A 523 11.67 -11.38 -3.09
CA LYS A 523 12.09 -10.34 -4.05
C LYS A 523 12.24 -10.86 -5.49
N ALA A 524 12.48 -12.16 -5.66
CA ALA A 524 12.65 -12.77 -6.97
C ALA A 524 11.34 -12.83 -7.78
N TYR A 525 10.19 -12.81 -7.10
CA TYR A 525 8.87 -12.99 -7.71
C TYR A 525 7.97 -11.77 -7.57
N THR A 526 8.54 -10.58 -7.40
CA THR A 526 7.77 -9.34 -7.19
C THR A 526 6.88 -9.03 -8.39
N VAL A 527 7.40 -9.21 -9.62
CA VAL A 527 6.63 -9.00 -10.85
C VAL A 527 5.46 -9.98 -10.90
N GLU A 528 5.69 -11.27 -10.69
CA GLU A 528 4.66 -12.30 -10.72
C GLU A 528 3.59 -12.05 -9.64
N THR A 529 4.01 -11.67 -8.42
CA THR A 529 3.11 -11.39 -7.30
C THR A 529 2.10 -10.28 -7.65
N VAL A 530 2.57 -9.17 -8.22
CA VAL A 530 1.70 -8.04 -8.61
C VAL A 530 0.68 -8.49 -9.65
N HIS A 531 1.11 -9.19 -10.69
CA HIS A 531 0.22 -9.58 -11.79
C HIS A 531 -0.75 -10.70 -11.39
N MET A 532 -0.32 -11.65 -10.55
CA MET A 532 -1.21 -12.66 -9.98
C MET A 532 -2.26 -12.01 -9.06
N ALA A 533 -1.87 -11.02 -8.27
CA ALA A 533 -2.82 -10.24 -7.46
C ALA A 533 -3.81 -9.46 -8.34
N ILE A 534 -3.37 -8.86 -9.45
CA ILE A 534 -4.25 -8.20 -10.43
C ILE A 534 -5.22 -9.21 -11.03
N ALA A 535 -4.77 -10.40 -11.43
CA ALA A 535 -5.64 -11.44 -11.99
C ALA A 535 -6.70 -11.92 -11.00
N LEU A 536 -6.30 -12.22 -9.76
CA LEU A 536 -7.24 -12.61 -8.69
C LEU A 536 -8.24 -11.49 -8.38
N THR A 537 -7.79 -10.23 -8.39
CA THR A 537 -8.65 -9.06 -8.17
C THR A 537 -9.59 -8.84 -9.34
N TYR A 538 -9.15 -9.01 -10.59
CA TYR A 538 -10.02 -8.87 -11.76
C TYR A 538 -11.20 -9.84 -11.72
N TYR A 539 -10.98 -11.08 -11.28
CA TYR A 539 -12.04 -12.07 -11.16
C TYR A 539 -12.83 -12.04 -9.84
N GLY A 540 -12.35 -11.33 -8.81
CA GLY A 540 -13.04 -11.17 -7.53
C GLY A 540 -12.69 -12.19 -6.44
N LEU A 541 -11.45 -12.69 -6.45
CA LEU A 541 -10.94 -13.71 -5.52
C LEU A 541 -9.90 -13.19 -4.52
N LEU A 542 -9.81 -11.86 -4.32
CA LEU A 542 -8.90 -11.25 -3.36
C LEU A 542 -9.65 -10.30 -2.42
N ARG A 543 -9.64 -10.60 -1.12
CA ARG A 543 -10.23 -9.72 -0.08
C ARG A 543 -9.28 -8.59 0.29
N ILE A 544 -9.82 -7.36 0.36
CA ILE A 544 -9.11 -6.18 0.85
C ILE A 544 -9.60 -5.79 2.26
N PRO A 545 -8.74 -5.24 3.12
CA PRO A 545 -9.15 -4.81 4.46
C PRO A 545 -10.16 -3.65 4.38
N SER A 546 -11.12 -3.61 5.32
CA SER A 546 -12.20 -2.61 5.35
C SER A 546 -11.77 -1.21 5.79
N VAL A 547 -10.63 -1.10 6.48
CA VAL A 547 -10.00 0.16 6.87
C VAL A 547 -8.58 0.12 6.35
N HIS A 548 -8.27 0.92 5.32
CA HIS A 548 -6.90 1.08 4.87
C HIS A 548 -6.20 2.01 5.84
N ARG A 549 -5.62 1.44 6.91
CA ARG A 549 -4.66 2.16 7.72
C ARG A 549 -3.41 2.34 6.86
N VAL A 550 -3.29 3.49 6.20
CA VAL A 550 -2.09 3.87 5.41
C VAL A 550 -0.80 3.73 6.23
N SER A 551 -0.92 3.76 7.55
CA SER A 551 0.16 3.59 8.52
C SER A 551 0.43 2.15 8.97
N ASP A 552 -0.35 1.15 8.57
CA ASP A 552 -0.10 -0.24 8.95
C ASP A 552 1.03 -0.81 8.06
N PRO A 553 2.20 -1.15 8.63
CA PRO A 553 3.31 -1.68 7.86
C PRO A 553 3.02 -3.08 7.30
N ASN A 554 2.01 -3.79 7.82
CA ASN A 554 1.69 -5.14 7.38
C ASN A 554 0.59 -5.13 6.30
N PRO A 555 0.89 -5.54 5.06
CA PRO A 555 -0.11 -5.62 4.00
C PRO A 555 -1.09 -6.80 4.20
N PHE A 556 -0.90 -7.65 5.21
CA PHE A 556 -1.74 -8.81 5.47
C PHE A 556 -2.41 -8.73 6.83
N THR A 557 -3.73 -8.91 6.86
CA THR A 557 -4.52 -8.91 8.10
C THR A 557 -5.49 -10.09 8.15
N VAL A 558 -5.80 -10.54 9.36
CA VAL A 558 -6.79 -11.60 9.60
C VAL A 558 -7.87 -11.02 10.50
N SER A 559 -9.11 -11.14 10.09
CA SER A 559 -10.27 -10.79 10.92
C SER A 559 -11.13 -12.02 11.15
N SER A 560 -12.05 -11.95 12.10
CA SER A 560 -13.04 -13.02 12.33
C SER A 560 -14.41 -12.60 11.78
N ASP A 561 -15.11 -13.53 11.14
CA ASP A 561 -16.49 -13.32 10.74
C ASP A 561 -17.47 -13.43 11.93
N ALA A 562 -18.76 -13.17 11.67
CA ALA A 562 -19.82 -13.29 12.67
C ALA A 562 -20.00 -14.71 13.25
N GLN A 563 -19.35 -15.73 12.67
CA GLN A 563 -19.32 -17.10 13.15
C GLN A 563 -17.95 -17.48 13.75
N GLY A 564 -17.05 -16.52 13.97
CA GLY A 564 -15.74 -16.72 14.56
C GLY A 564 -14.70 -17.36 13.64
N ARG A 565 -14.94 -17.42 12.32
CA ARG A 565 -13.94 -17.96 11.36
C ARG A 565 -12.97 -16.89 10.93
N GLU A 566 -11.71 -17.30 10.80
CA GLU A 566 -10.65 -16.46 10.25
C GLU A 566 -10.88 -16.16 8.77
N ILE A 567 -10.88 -14.87 8.44
CA ILE A 567 -10.89 -14.33 7.08
C ILE A 567 -9.60 -13.54 6.89
N SER A 568 -8.82 -13.98 5.91
CA SER A 568 -7.58 -13.30 5.51
C SER A 568 -7.88 -12.19 4.52
N HIS A 569 -7.19 -11.06 4.67
CA HIS A 569 -7.26 -9.89 3.81
C HIS A 569 -5.84 -9.49 3.39
N TYR A 570 -5.70 -8.96 2.17
CA TYR A 570 -4.44 -8.45 1.65
C TYR A 570 -4.64 -7.04 1.06
N ASN A 571 -3.75 -6.12 1.41
CA ASN A 571 -3.77 -4.74 0.96
C ASN A 571 -3.26 -4.63 -0.49
N PHE A 572 -4.14 -4.99 -1.43
CA PHE A 572 -3.90 -4.89 -2.86
C PHE A 572 -3.51 -3.47 -3.28
N THR A 573 -4.15 -2.46 -2.69
CA THR A 573 -3.97 -1.05 -3.00
C THR A 573 -2.55 -0.58 -2.69
N GLN A 574 -1.99 -1.00 -1.56
CA GLN A 574 -0.59 -0.73 -1.20
C GLN A 574 0.40 -1.45 -2.13
N LEU A 575 0.12 -2.70 -2.51
CA LEU A 575 0.97 -3.46 -3.46
C LEU A 575 1.06 -2.75 -4.81
N ILE A 576 -0.07 -2.32 -5.36
CA ILE A 576 -0.15 -1.59 -6.62
C ILE A 576 0.53 -0.22 -6.52
N HIS A 577 0.28 0.53 -5.44
CA HIS A 577 0.92 1.81 -5.21
C HIS A 577 2.45 1.68 -5.13
N TYR A 578 2.95 0.68 -4.41
CA TYR A 578 4.38 0.40 -4.31
C TYR A 578 5.00 0.11 -5.69
N GLN A 579 4.36 -0.75 -6.49
CA GLN A 579 4.83 -1.04 -7.84
C GLN A 579 4.81 0.20 -8.75
N ALA A 580 3.73 0.99 -8.70
CA ALA A 580 3.59 2.22 -9.48
C ALA A 580 4.69 3.23 -9.11
N ARG A 581 5.00 3.38 -7.82
CA ARG A 581 6.04 4.31 -7.34
C ARG A 581 7.45 3.93 -7.80
N ILE A 582 7.76 2.63 -7.90
CA ILE A 582 9.06 2.16 -8.42
C ILE A 582 9.25 2.60 -9.88
N ILE A 583 8.16 2.60 -10.66
CA ILE A 583 8.24 2.86 -12.09
C ILE A 583 7.92 4.31 -12.51
N ALA A 584 7.30 5.06 -11.60
CA ALA A 584 6.83 6.43 -11.77
C ALA A 584 7.89 7.40 -12.32
N GLU A 585 9.13 7.31 -11.82
CA GLU A 585 10.19 8.26 -12.14
C GLU A 585 10.60 8.22 -13.63
N ARG A 586 10.59 7.04 -14.24
CA ARG A 586 11.04 6.84 -15.62
C ARG A 586 9.90 6.59 -16.61
N TYR A 587 8.79 6.01 -16.13
CA TYR A 587 7.66 5.55 -16.94
C TYR A 587 6.32 5.91 -16.26
N PRO A 588 5.95 7.20 -16.24
CA PRO A 588 4.75 7.67 -15.52
C PRO A 588 3.44 7.20 -16.18
N THR A 589 3.42 7.04 -17.51
CA THR A 589 2.26 6.52 -18.24
C THR A 589 1.97 5.06 -17.89
N GLU A 590 3.00 4.27 -17.66
CA GLU A 590 2.93 2.88 -17.27
C GLU A 590 2.44 2.77 -15.83
N ALA A 591 2.97 3.60 -14.92
CA ALA A 591 2.53 3.70 -13.53
C ALA A 591 1.01 3.94 -13.42
N LEU A 592 0.45 4.83 -14.26
CA LEU A 592 -0.98 5.10 -14.29
C LEU A 592 -1.84 3.86 -14.56
N THR A 593 -1.42 3.00 -15.49
CA THR A 593 -2.19 1.79 -15.84
C THR A 593 -2.34 0.82 -14.66
N TYR A 594 -1.34 0.77 -13.78
CA TYR A 594 -1.39 0.01 -12.55
C TYR A 594 -2.32 0.68 -11.54
N LEU A 595 -2.22 2.00 -11.35
CA LEU A 595 -3.09 2.74 -10.43
C LEU A 595 -4.58 2.59 -10.79
N TYR A 596 -4.93 2.51 -12.08
CA TYR A 596 -6.32 2.26 -12.51
C TYR A 596 -6.89 0.90 -12.05
N GLN A 597 -6.03 -0.06 -11.68
CA GLN A 597 -6.48 -1.35 -11.16
C GLN A 597 -6.99 -1.25 -9.72
N ILE A 598 -6.64 -0.22 -8.95
CA ILE A 598 -7.17 0.00 -7.59
C ILE A 598 -8.72 0.04 -7.63
N CYS A 599 -9.28 0.67 -8.66
CA CYS A 599 -10.72 0.79 -8.83
C CYS A 599 -11.44 -0.53 -9.24
N LEU A 600 -10.73 -1.65 -9.39
CA LEU A 600 -11.36 -2.97 -9.54
C LEU A 600 -12.22 -3.35 -8.31
N ASN A 601 -11.85 -2.86 -7.13
CA ASN A 601 -12.53 -3.18 -5.87
C ASN A 601 -13.64 -2.18 -5.50
N THR A 602 -14.29 -1.57 -6.50
CA THR A 602 -15.38 -0.60 -6.31
C THR A 602 -16.78 -1.24 -6.30
N ASP A 603 -16.83 -2.56 -6.19
CA ASP A 603 -18.03 -3.40 -6.11
C ASP A 603 -18.31 -3.92 -4.68
N LEU A 604 -17.62 -3.34 -3.68
CA LEU A 604 -17.71 -3.69 -2.27
C LEU A 604 -18.71 -2.79 -1.52
N SER A 605 -18.53 -2.65 -0.20
CA SER A 605 -19.36 -1.76 0.62
C SER A 605 -19.23 -0.30 0.16
N PRO A 606 -20.28 0.53 0.32
CA PRO A 606 -20.25 1.94 -0.10
C PRO A 606 -19.09 2.73 0.51
N ALA A 607 -18.78 2.49 1.79
CA ALA A 607 -17.68 3.14 2.49
C ALA A 607 -16.32 2.74 1.91
N THR A 608 -16.10 1.44 1.71
CA THR A 608 -14.87 0.92 1.12
C THR A 608 -14.70 1.41 -0.32
N ASN A 609 -15.77 1.47 -1.11
CA ASN A 609 -15.73 1.96 -2.49
C ASN A 609 -15.26 3.42 -2.54
N GLN A 610 -15.80 4.28 -1.68
CA GLN A 610 -15.39 5.68 -1.60
C GLN A 610 -13.92 5.81 -1.19
N GLU A 611 -13.47 5.02 -0.21
CA GLU A 611 -12.07 4.99 0.23
C GLU A 611 -11.13 4.54 -0.90
N GLN A 612 -11.45 3.47 -1.63
CA GLN A 612 -10.64 3.00 -2.77
C GLN A 612 -10.54 4.05 -3.87
N ILE A 613 -11.63 4.74 -4.18
CA ILE A 613 -11.65 5.82 -5.17
C ILE A 613 -10.76 6.98 -4.70
N GLN A 614 -10.89 7.40 -3.43
CA GLN A 614 -10.08 8.46 -2.85
C GLN A 614 -8.59 8.11 -2.84
N LEU A 615 -8.22 6.87 -2.50
CA LEU A 615 -6.83 6.40 -2.55
C LEU A 615 -6.29 6.34 -3.97
N CYS A 616 -7.09 5.87 -4.94
CA CYS A 616 -6.71 5.91 -6.34
C CYS A 616 -6.43 7.34 -6.79
N HIS A 617 -7.30 8.29 -6.43
CA HIS A 617 -7.12 9.70 -6.81
C HIS A 617 -5.92 10.33 -6.11
N SER A 618 -5.69 10.06 -4.82
CA SER A 618 -4.54 10.60 -4.10
C SER A 618 -3.21 10.05 -4.63
N TYR A 619 -3.14 8.79 -5.03
CA TYR A 619 -1.93 8.24 -5.65
C TYR A 619 -1.70 8.72 -7.08
N ILE A 620 -2.76 8.98 -7.85
CA ILE A 620 -2.62 9.66 -9.14
C ILE A 620 -2.11 11.09 -8.93
N GLN A 621 -2.62 11.81 -7.92
CA GLN A 621 -2.09 13.12 -7.56
C GLN A 621 -0.61 13.03 -7.17
N GLU A 622 -0.22 12.09 -6.32
CA GLU A 622 1.18 11.88 -5.94
C GLU A 622 2.06 11.61 -7.17
N LEU A 623 1.60 10.76 -8.09
CA LEU A 623 2.30 10.49 -9.35
C LEU A 623 2.47 11.75 -10.21
N VAL A 624 1.41 12.55 -10.33
CA VAL A 624 1.46 13.85 -11.02
C VAL A 624 2.44 14.79 -10.33
N LEU A 625 2.47 14.82 -8.99
CA LEU A 625 3.39 15.63 -8.20
C LEU A 625 4.85 15.19 -8.33
N GLN A 626 5.10 13.90 -8.57
CA GLN A 626 6.44 13.33 -8.78
C GLN A 626 6.91 13.52 -10.23
N SER A 627 5.99 13.49 -11.19
CA SER A 627 6.29 13.70 -12.61
C SER A 627 6.57 15.17 -12.93
N SER A 628 7.41 15.39 -13.96
CA SER A 628 7.65 16.69 -14.58
C SER A 628 6.95 16.83 -15.95
N ASP A 629 6.37 15.76 -16.49
CA ASP A 629 5.65 15.76 -17.76
C ASP A 629 4.13 15.92 -17.56
N TYR A 630 3.73 17.12 -17.15
CA TYR A 630 2.31 17.48 -16.99
C TYR A 630 1.50 17.41 -18.31
N PRO A 631 2.04 17.89 -19.46
CA PRO A 631 1.29 17.91 -20.71
C PRO A 631 0.85 16.52 -21.20
N SER A 632 1.68 15.49 -21.03
CA SER A 632 1.33 14.12 -21.40
C SER A 632 0.26 13.52 -20.48
N LEU A 633 0.39 13.75 -19.18
CA LEU A 633 -0.48 13.13 -18.17
C LEU A 633 -1.85 13.80 -18.06
N LEU A 634 -1.86 15.12 -17.90
CA LEU A 634 -3.06 15.93 -17.67
C LEU A 634 -3.60 16.58 -18.94
N GLY A 635 -2.78 16.66 -19.99
CA GLY A 635 -3.10 17.39 -21.21
C GLY A 635 -2.48 18.77 -21.25
N SER A 636 -2.64 19.46 -22.38
CA SER A 636 -2.12 20.82 -22.58
C SER A 636 -3.23 21.74 -23.05
N THR A 637 -3.27 22.95 -22.48
CA THR A 637 -4.15 24.02 -22.94
C THR A 637 -3.32 24.98 -23.78
N ARG A 638 -3.46 24.90 -25.12
CA ARG A 638 -2.86 25.89 -26.04
C ARG A 638 -3.96 26.73 -26.65
N HIS A 639 -3.85 28.05 -26.57
CA HIS A 639 -4.83 28.99 -27.13
C HIS A 639 -6.28 28.74 -26.70
N GLY A 640 -6.48 28.41 -25.41
CA GLY A 640 -7.80 28.13 -24.85
C GLY A 640 -8.47 26.84 -25.37
N ILE A 641 -7.75 25.97 -26.08
CA ILE A 641 -8.21 24.64 -26.47
C ILE A 641 -7.44 23.61 -25.64
N LYS A 642 -8.17 22.87 -24.81
CA LYS A 642 -7.64 21.79 -23.99
C LYS A 642 -7.50 20.51 -24.82
N THR A 643 -6.27 20.00 -24.91
CA THR A 643 -5.97 18.67 -25.45
C THR A 643 -5.98 17.67 -24.30
N PRO A 644 -6.76 16.58 -24.38
CA PRO A 644 -6.89 15.64 -23.27
C PRO A 644 -5.61 14.84 -23.06
N GLY A 645 -5.18 14.72 -21.79
CA GLY A 645 -4.07 13.87 -21.40
C GLY A 645 -4.43 12.38 -21.33
N VAL A 646 -3.43 11.54 -21.05
CA VAL A 646 -3.64 10.08 -20.91
C VAL A 646 -4.64 9.75 -19.80
N ILE A 647 -4.66 10.53 -18.72
CA ILE A 647 -5.61 10.29 -17.61
C ILE A 647 -7.06 10.54 -18.04
N GLU A 648 -7.29 11.52 -18.92
CA GLU A 648 -8.63 11.85 -19.39
C GLU A 648 -9.23 10.75 -20.30
N LYS A 649 -8.38 9.94 -20.96
CA LYS A 649 -8.83 8.75 -21.70
C LYS A 649 -9.51 7.72 -20.78
N TYR A 650 -9.07 7.62 -19.52
CA TYR A 650 -9.45 6.54 -18.59
C TYR A 650 -10.33 7.01 -17.41
N LEU A 651 -10.96 8.19 -17.48
CA LEU A 651 -11.80 8.75 -16.39
C LEU A 651 -12.87 7.78 -15.87
N ARG A 652 -13.49 7.01 -16.76
CA ARG A 652 -14.51 6.01 -16.40
C ARG A 652 -13.96 4.90 -15.50
N LEU A 653 -12.69 4.51 -15.68
CA LEU A 653 -12.07 3.47 -14.86
C LEU A 653 -11.81 3.95 -13.44
N ILE A 654 -11.46 5.22 -13.27
CA ILE A 654 -11.21 5.86 -11.96
C ILE A 654 -12.47 6.46 -11.31
N LYS A 655 -13.66 6.11 -11.83
CA LYS A 655 -14.97 6.54 -11.33
C LYS A 655 -15.15 8.07 -11.28
N ILE A 656 -14.57 8.78 -12.25
CA ILE A 656 -14.84 10.20 -12.46
C ILE A 656 -15.78 10.33 -13.66
N GLU A 657 -16.94 10.95 -13.45
CA GLU A 657 -17.98 11.07 -14.48
C GLU A 657 -17.64 12.15 -15.51
N ASN A 658 -17.10 13.28 -15.03
CA ASN A 658 -16.94 14.49 -15.83
C ASN A 658 -15.50 15.04 -15.77
N SER A 659 -15.06 15.63 -16.89
CA SER A 659 -13.77 16.35 -16.98
C SER A 659 -13.66 17.46 -15.92
N ASP A 660 -14.75 18.15 -15.59
CA ASP A 660 -14.74 19.23 -14.59
C ASP A 660 -14.42 18.72 -13.18
N GLN A 661 -14.91 17.52 -12.85
CA GLN A 661 -14.63 16.89 -11.56
C GLN A 661 -13.17 16.43 -11.51
N PHE A 662 -12.63 15.90 -12.61
CA PHE A 662 -11.21 15.57 -12.73
C PHE A 662 -10.31 16.80 -12.49
N VAL A 663 -10.64 17.95 -13.10
CA VAL A 663 -9.90 19.19 -12.92
C VAL A 663 -9.93 19.64 -11.46
N LYS A 664 -11.10 19.62 -10.81
CA LYS A 664 -11.27 20.03 -9.40
C LYS A 664 -10.58 19.07 -8.43
N ASP A 665 -10.79 17.78 -8.59
CA ASP A 665 -10.37 16.80 -7.60
C ASP A 665 -8.90 16.40 -7.75
N ILE A 666 -8.33 16.43 -8.95
CA ILE A 666 -6.94 16.02 -9.17
C ILE A 666 -6.05 17.22 -9.47
N THR A 667 -6.36 17.99 -10.51
CA THR A 667 -5.45 19.04 -11.02
C THR A 667 -5.31 20.21 -10.04
N ILE A 668 -6.43 20.76 -9.54
CA ILE A 668 -6.43 21.88 -8.59
C ILE A 668 -5.80 21.50 -7.24
N LYS A 669 -6.10 20.29 -6.72
CA LYS A 669 -5.51 19.81 -5.46
C LYS A 669 -4.00 19.58 -5.59
N ALA A 670 -3.55 19.02 -6.72
CA ALA A 670 -2.12 18.86 -7.00
C ALA A 670 -1.42 20.23 -7.09
N ALA A 671 -2.01 21.19 -7.81
CA ALA A 671 -1.48 22.55 -7.92
C ALA A 671 -1.35 23.24 -6.54
N ALA A 672 -2.37 23.11 -5.69
CA ALA A 672 -2.35 23.66 -4.33
C ALA A 672 -1.24 23.03 -3.46
N SER A 673 -1.00 21.72 -3.61
CA SER A 673 0.10 21.04 -2.91
C SER A 673 1.48 21.56 -3.35
N LYS A 674 1.71 21.74 -4.66
CA LYS A 674 2.97 22.34 -5.18
C LYS A 674 3.17 23.77 -4.75
N ALA A 675 2.10 24.57 -4.73
CA ALA A 675 2.16 25.94 -4.22
C ALA A 675 2.58 25.98 -2.74
N LYS A 676 2.12 25.02 -1.92
CA LYS A 676 2.50 24.88 -0.51
C LYS A 676 3.94 24.38 -0.31
N GLU A 677 4.43 23.51 -1.20
CA GLU A 677 5.83 23.04 -1.22
C GLU A 677 6.83 24.13 -1.68
N GLY A 678 6.34 25.25 -2.21
CA GLY A 678 7.18 26.34 -2.73
C GLY A 678 7.58 26.19 -4.21
N ARG A 679 7.13 25.14 -4.90
CA ARG A 679 7.33 24.94 -6.34
C ARG A 679 6.25 25.69 -7.13
N VAL A 680 6.38 27.02 -7.17
CA VAL A 680 5.33 27.90 -7.71
C VAL A 680 5.19 27.78 -9.24
N ASP A 681 6.28 27.54 -9.97
CA ASP A 681 6.24 27.45 -11.44
C ASP A 681 5.42 26.24 -11.92
N ASP A 682 5.56 25.09 -11.25
CA ASP A 682 4.74 23.91 -11.54
C ASP A 682 3.27 24.14 -11.15
N ALA A 683 3.03 24.82 -10.03
CA ALA A 683 1.68 25.17 -9.63
C ALA A 683 1.00 26.06 -10.68
N ILE A 684 1.72 27.03 -11.26
CA ILE A 684 1.22 27.89 -12.35
C ILE A 684 0.84 27.06 -13.58
N GLN A 685 1.70 26.11 -13.99
CA GLN A 685 1.40 25.22 -15.11
C GLN A 685 0.16 24.38 -14.85
N LEU A 686 0.04 23.78 -13.66
CA LEU A 686 -1.12 22.97 -13.28
C LEU A 686 -2.42 23.79 -13.23
N TYR A 687 -2.39 25.00 -12.66
CA TYR A 687 -3.55 25.89 -12.65
C TYR A 687 -3.95 26.38 -14.04
N SER A 688 -2.98 26.56 -14.94
CA SER A 688 -3.24 26.87 -16.35
C SER A 688 -3.95 25.71 -17.07
N ILE A 689 -3.49 24.47 -16.86
CA ILE A 689 -4.16 23.26 -17.39
C ILE A 689 -5.57 23.11 -16.80
N ALA A 690 -5.77 23.51 -15.54
CA ALA A 690 -7.06 23.51 -14.86
C ALA A 690 -8.02 24.64 -15.29
N GLU A 691 -7.62 25.53 -16.21
CA GLU A 691 -8.36 26.75 -16.58
C GLU A 691 -8.68 27.66 -15.37
N ALA A 692 -7.91 27.52 -14.29
CA ALA A 692 -8.05 28.30 -13.05
C ALA A 692 -7.20 29.58 -13.13
N TYR A 693 -7.39 30.37 -14.19
CA TYR A 693 -6.54 31.52 -14.51
C TYR A 693 -6.48 32.58 -13.40
N ASN A 694 -7.55 32.73 -12.62
CA ASN A 694 -7.55 33.66 -11.49
C ASN A 694 -6.52 33.26 -10.42
N GLN A 695 -6.38 31.96 -10.10
CA GLN A 695 -5.38 31.49 -9.14
C GLN A 695 -3.96 31.61 -9.70
N VAL A 696 -3.78 31.49 -11.02
CA VAL A 696 -2.50 31.78 -11.68
C VAL A 696 -2.10 33.23 -11.44
N ILE A 697 -2.98 34.20 -11.69
CA ILE A 697 -2.67 35.62 -11.48
C ILE A 697 -2.39 35.93 -10.00
N GLU A 698 -3.11 35.32 -9.06
CA GLU A 698 -2.85 35.48 -7.62
C GLU A 698 -1.45 34.97 -7.23
N LEU A 699 -1.02 33.82 -7.76
CA LEU A 699 0.33 33.30 -7.55
C LEU A 699 1.40 34.21 -8.18
N LEU A 700 1.15 34.72 -9.39
CA LEU A 700 2.05 35.67 -10.06
C LEU A 700 2.17 36.98 -9.27
N ASN A 701 1.06 37.51 -8.75
CA ASN A 701 1.05 38.69 -7.90
C ASN A 701 1.89 38.47 -6.63
N ARG A 702 1.80 37.28 -6.02
CA ARG A 702 2.63 36.91 -4.86
C ARG A 702 4.11 36.82 -5.22
N GLN A 703 4.47 36.19 -6.34
CA GLN A 703 5.86 36.12 -6.83
C GLN A 703 6.44 37.52 -7.10
N LEU A 704 5.71 38.37 -7.82
CA LEU A 704 6.15 39.75 -8.09
C LEU A 704 6.29 40.54 -6.79
N ALA A 705 5.38 40.35 -5.83
CA ALA A 705 5.47 40.99 -4.53
C ALA A 705 6.67 40.52 -3.71
N GLU A 706 7.06 39.25 -3.79
CA GLU A 706 8.26 38.72 -3.14
C GLU A 706 9.55 39.27 -3.78
N VAL A 707 9.57 39.44 -5.11
CA VAL A 707 10.69 40.06 -5.83
C VAL A 707 10.91 41.52 -5.44
N ILE A 708 9.83 42.30 -5.26
CA ILE A 708 9.94 43.70 -4.84
C ILE A 708 10.49 43.79 -3.41
N ALA A 709 10.04 42.92 -2.51
CA ALA A 709 10.52 42.87 -1.12
C ALA A 709 12.00 42.44 -1.03
N ASN A 710 12.42 41.48 -1.89
CA ASN A 710 13.76 40.93 -1.90
C ASN A 710 14.38 41.02 -3.31
N PRO A 711 15.04 42.13 -3.64
CA PRO A 711 15.59 42.34 -4.99
C PRO A 711 16.67 41.31 -5.39
N GLY A 712 17.31 40.67 -4.41
CA GLY A 712 18.29 39.59 -4.63
C GLY A 712 17.70 38.27 -5.15
N LEU A 713 16.37 38.13 -5.24
CA LEU A 713 15.68 36.98 -5.84
C LEU A 713 15.52 37.09 -7.36
N GLN A 714 15.92 38.21 -7.96
CA GLN A 714 15.97 38.32 -9.42
C GLN A 714 17.13 37.49 -9.97
N ASN A 715 16.88 36.71 -11.03
CA ASN A 715 17.93 35.96 -11.73
C ASN A 715 18.98 36.93 -12.30
N SER A 716 20.05 37.18 -11.54
CA SER A 716 21.31 37.66 -12.09
C SER A 716 21.87 36.52 -12.93
N GLY A 717 21.94 36.71 -14.25
CA GLY A 717 22.09 35.65 -15.26
C GLY A 717 23.37 34.80 -15.26
N ASN A 718 24.03 34.58 -14.13
CA ASN A 718 25.26 33.81 -13.98
C ASN A 718 25.23 32.75 -12.85
N GLY A 719 24.05 32.31 -12.40
CA GLY A 719 23.89 31.21 -11.42
C GLY A 719 23.02 30.05 -11.95
N PRO A 720 23.06 28.85 -11.32
CA PRO A 720 22.25 27.71 -11.74
C PRO A 720 20.76 28.05 -11.69
N ALA A 721 20.03 27.62 -12.71
CA ALA A 721 18.77 28.18 -13.20
C ALA A 721 17.50 27.92 -12.34
N ASP A 722 17.58 27.69 -11.04
CA ASP A 722 16.48 27.01 -10.32
C ASP A 722 15.95 27.72 -9.06
N SER A 723 16.20 29.03 -8.86
CA SER A 723 15.71 29.71 -7.64
C SER A 723 15.34 31.20 -7.78
N GLY A 724 15.34 31.76 -9.00
CA GLY A 724 15.00 33.17 -9.23
C GLY A 724 13.73 33.35 -10.06
N VAL A 725 12.90 34.33 -9.72
CA VAL A 725 11.65 34.62 -10.43
C VAL A 725 11.95 35.23 -11.81
N ASN A 726 11.39 34.64 -12.88
CA ASN A 726 11.61 35.07 -14.26
C ASN A 726 10.58 36.13 -14.69
N ILE A 727 10.85 37.41 -14.38
CA ILE A 727 9.99 38.55 -14.71
C ILE A 727 9.63 38.61 -16.22
N PRO A 728 10.55 38.37 -17.18
CA PRO A 728 10.20 38.30 -18.60
C PRO A 728 9.17 37.23 -18.96
N ALA A 729 9.21 36.06 -18.32
CA ALA A 729 8.24 34.99 -18.55
C ALA A 729 6.85 35.39 -18.04
N ILE A 730 6.77 36.00 -16.85
CA ILE A 730 5.53 36.52 -16.27
C ILE A 730 4.87 37.54 -17.21
N ARG A 731 5.66 38.46 -17.77
CA ARG A 731 5.16 39.47 -18.72
C ARG A 731 4.60 38.82 -19.99
N ARG A 732 5.21 37.74 -20.48
CA ARG A 732 4.69 36.99 -21.64
C ARG A 732 3.35 36.32 -21.34
N TRP A 733 3.23 35.64 -20.19
CA TRP A 733 1.96 34.98 -19.80
C TRP A 733 0.81 35.98 -19.65
N ILE A 734 1.06 37.13 -19.02
CA ILE A 734 0.03 38.16 -18.86
C ILE A 734 -0.39 38.71 -20.22
N ASN A 735 0.56 39.00 -21.10
CA ASN A 735 0.25 39.47 -22.45
C ASN A 735 -0.55 38.44 -23.25
N GLU A 736 -0.23 37.15 -23.13
CA GLU A 736 -0.98 36.07 -23.76
C GLU A 736 -2.41 35.97 -23.22
N TYR A 737 -2.59 36.04 -21.89
CA TYR A 737 -3.91 35.98 -21.25
C TYR A 737 -4.78 37.21 -21.54
N VAL A 738 -4.18 38.39 -21.69
CA VAL A 738 -4.91 39.61 -22.05
C VAL A 738 -5.30 39.63 -23.53
N GLN A 739 -4.45 39.06 -24.40
CA GLN A 739 -4.74 38.96 -25.84
C GLN A 739 -5.84 37.95 -26.16
N ASP A 740 -6.00 36.89 -25.35
CA ASP A 740 -7.08 35.92 -25.52
C ASP A 740 -8.38 36.40 -24.83
N PRO A 741 -9.44 36.74 -25.60
CA PRO A 741 -10.68 37.27 -25.05
C PRO A 741 -11.43 36.24 -24.18
N LYS A 742 -11.24 34.93 -24.38
CA LYS A 742 -11.91 33.90 -23.56
C LYS A 742 -11.29 33.79 -22.18
N ILE A 743 -9.96 33.85 -22.12
CA ILE A 743 -9.20 33.79 -20.87
C ILE A 743 -9.44 35.06 -20.04
N ASN A 744 -9.37 36.23 -20.69
CA ASN A 744 -9.54 37.52 -20.03
C ASN A 744 -10.90 37.66 -19.32
N GLN A 745 -11.97 37.08 -19.87
CA GLN A 745 -13.31 37.08 -19.23
C GLN A 745 -13.38 36.27 -17.93
N GLN A 746 -12.50 35.29 -17.73
CA GLN A 746 -12.48 34.42 -16.56
C GLN A 746 -11.62 34.99 -15.41
N ILE A 747 -10.84 36.03 -15.68
CA ILE A 747 -9.94 36.64 -14.70
C ILE A 747 -10.65 37.82 -14.02
N ILE A 748 -10.50 37.93 -12.71
CA ILE A 748 -11.04 39.06 -11.95
C ILE A 748 -10.26 40.33 -12.35
N PRO A 749 -10.92 41.41 -12.84
CA PRO A 749 -10.24 42.62 -13.31
C PRO A 749 -9.32 43.25 -12.27
N ARG A 750 -9.73 43.23 -11.00
CA ARG A 750 -8.92 43.73 -9.87
C ARG A 750 -7.57 43.01 -9.75
N ASN A 751 -7.52 41.70 -10.01
CA ASN A 751 -6.29 40.93 -9.91
C ASN A 751 -5.30 41.27 -11.04
N LEU A 752 -5.83 41.57 -12.25
CA LEU A 752 -5.02 42.08 -13.37
C LEU A 752 -4.51 43.50 -13.13
N GLU A 753 -5.34 44.37 -12.55
CA GLU A 753 -4.91 45.73 -12.15
C GLU A 753 -3.77 45.66 -11.13
N THR A 754 -3.91 44.83 -10.09
CA THR A 754 -2.85 44.57 -9.10
C THR A 754 -1.58 44.07 -9.77
N CYS A 755 -1.69 43.15 -10.73
CA CYS A 755 -0.54 42.62 -11.47
C CYS A 755 0.16 43.70 -12.29
N GLY A 756 -0.60 44.54 -12.99
CA GLY A 756 -0.07 45.67 -13.76
C GLY A 756 0.65 46.69 -12.88
N ILE A 757 0.10 46.98 -11.69
CA ILE A 757 0.74 47.84 -10.68
C ILE A 757 2.08 47.21 -10.24
N LEU A 758 2.08 45.92 -9.88
CA LEU A 758 3.28 45.22 -9.42
C LEU A 758 4.37 45.17 -10.51
N LEU A 759 4.01 44.95 -11.78
CA LEU A 759 4.98 44.97 -12.88
C LEU A 759 5.65 46.33 -13.06
N LYS A 760 4.89 47.43 -12.95
CA LYS A 760 5.46 48.79 -12.98
C LYS A 760 6.32 49.08 -11.74
N LEU A 761 5.95 48.55 -10.57
CA LEU A 761 6.77 48.67 -9.36
C LEU A 761 8.09 47.89 -9.47
N VAL A 762 8.09 46.73 -10.13
CA VAL A 762 9.32 45.99 -10.45
C VAL A 762 10.20 46.81 -11.40
N GLU A 763 9.62 47.41 -12.44
CA GLU A 763 10.36 48.30 -13.35
C GLU A 763 10.98 49.50 -12.61
N PHE A 764 10.25 50.12 -11.69
CA PHE A 764 10.76 51.16 -10.80
C PHE A 764 11.98 50.68 -9.99
N MET A 765 11.88 49.49 -9.38
CA MET A 765 12.97 48.90 -8.59
C MET A 765 14.21 48.63 -9.44
N GLU A 766 14.04 48.10 -10.65
CA GLU A 766 15.14 47.88 -11.61
C GLU A 766 15.83 49.21 -12.01
N LEU A 767 15.06 50.27 -12.26
CA LEU A 767 15.60 51.58 -12.59
C LEU A 767 16.35 52.23 -11.41
N TYR A 768 15.82 52.06 -10.19
CA TYR A 768 16.47 52.50 -8.96
C TYR A 768 17.83 51.80 -8.76
N GLU A 769 17.90 50.48 -8.93
CA GLU A 769 19.14 49.72 -8.79
C GLU A 769 20.18 50.08 -9.84
N ARG A 770 19.76 50.42 -11.05
CA ARG A 770 20.63 50.94 -12.13
C ARG A 770 21.01 52.42 -11.95
N ALA A 771 20.68 53.04 -10.82
CA ALA A 771 20.91 54.44 -10.50
C ALA A 771 20.30 55.45 -11.49
N LYS A 772 19.25 55.04 -12.24
CA LYS A 772 18.50 55.92 -13.16
C LYS A 772 17.33 56.57 -12.42
N TYR A 773 17.65 57.45 -11.47
CA TYR A 773 16.67 58.02 -10.54
C TYR A 773 15.58 58.88 -11.21
N GLU A 774 15.90 59.60 -12.30
CA GLU A 774 14.93 60.45 -13.00
C GLU A 774 13.84 59.61 -13.68
N ALA A 775 14.25 58.58 -14.44
CA ALA A 775 13.33 57.63 -15.06
C ALA A 775 12.51 56.86 -14.01
N ALA A 776 13.12 56.50 -12.87
CA ALA A 776 12.41 55.83 -11.77
C ALA A 776 11.29 56.72 -11.19
N VAL A 777 11.55 58.01 -10.98
CA VAL A 777 10.52 58.96 -10.51
C VAL A 777 9.40 59.12 -11.54
N SER A 778 9.71 59.14 -12.84
CA SER A 778 8.69 59.18 -13.90
C SER A 778 7.76 57.96 -13.89
N VAL A 779 8.29 56.75 -13.64
CA VAL A 779 7.44 55.54 -13.52
C VAL A 779 6.49 55.62 -12.32
N ILE A 780 6.92 56.21 -11.20
CA ILE A 780 6.06 56.45 -10.03
C ILE A 780 4.99 57.51 -10.31
N GLU A 781 5.32 58.53 -11.11
CA GLU A 781 4.34 59.52 -11.58
C GLU A 781 3.27 58.85 -12.45
N GLU A 782 3.67 58.00 -13.39
CA GLU A 782 2.74 57.25 -14.26
C GLU A 782 1.84 56.25 -13.51
N LEU A 783 2.32 55.70 -12.39
CA LEU A 783 1.54 54.80 -11.55
C LEU A 783 0.38 55.53 -10.84
N ASP A 784 0.48 56.86 -10.68
CA ASP A 784 -0.48 57.72 -10.00
C ASP A 784 -0.85 57.29 -8.55
N LEU A 785 -0.11 56.35 -7.96
CA LEU A 785 -0.36 55.86 -6.59
C LEU A 785 0.21 56.78 -5.51
N ILE A 786 1.30 57.48 -5.79
CA ILE A 786 1.97 58.38 -4.85
C ILE A 786 1.69 59.84 -5.27
N PRO A 787 1.18 60.71 -4.38
CA PRO A 787 1.00 62.12 -4.69
C PRO A 787 2.35 62.82 -4.73
N LEU A 788 2.74 63.31 -5.91
CA LEU A 788 3.94 64.15 -6.10
C LEU A 788 3.58 65.64 -6.29
N GLU A 789 2.30 65.95 -6.44
CA GLU A 789 1.77 67.32 -6.49
C GLU A 789 1.19 67.75 -5.14
N ALA A 790 1.47 68.99 -4.74
CA ALA A 790 1.04 69.50 -3.44
C ALA A 790 -0.42 70.00 -3.50
N ASP A 791 -1.35 69.05 -3.55
CA ASP A 791 -2.79 69.26 -3.35
C ASP A 791 -3.29 68.37 -2.20
N MET A 792 -3.71 69.01 -1.11
CA MET A 792 -4.20 68.33 0.10
C MET A 792 -5.41 67.45 -0.15
N THR A 793 -6.27 67.82 -1.09
CA THR A 793 -7.46 67.03 -1.43
C THR A 793 -7.09 65.76 -2.19
N MET A 794 -6.08 65.83 -3.06
CA MET A 794 -5.54 64.69 -3.79
C MET A 794 -4.77 63.73 -2.88
N ILE A 795 -4.01 64.26 -1.90
CA ILE A 795 -3.32 63.45 -0.90
C ILE A 795 -4.32 62.61 -0.10
N ALA A 796 -5.42 63.21 0.38
CA ALA A 796 -6.46 62.50 1.12
C ALA A 796 -7.15 61.42 0.26
N LYS A 797 -7.52 61.75 -0.98
CA LYS A 797 -8.13 60.78 -1.93
C LYS A 797 -7.20 59.60 -2.24
N LYS A 798 -5.91 59.86 -2.47
CA LYS A 798 -4.92 58.80 -2.70
C LYS A 798 -4.67 57.96 -1.46
N ALA A 799 -4.74 58.54 -0.26
CA ALA A 799 -4.64 57.80 1.00
C ALA A 799 -5.85 56.88 1.23
N GLU A 800 -7.06 57.31 0.84
CA GLU A 800 -8.25 56.47 0.85
C GLU A 800 -8.16 55.35 -0.20
N ARG A 801 -7.70 55.65 -1.42
CA ARG A 801 -7.46 54.65 -2.46
C ARG A 801 -6.43 53.61 -2.02
N PHE A 802 -5.40 54.02 -1.27
CA PHE A 802 -4.41 53.13 -0.69
C PHE A 802 -5.03 52.11 0.28
N GLN A 803 -6.06 52.47 1.04
CA GLN A 803 -6.75 51.53 1.94
C GLN A 803 -7.44 50.38 1.20
N ASN A 804 -7.81 50.59 -0.06
CA ASN A 804 -8.50 49.62 -0.90
C ASN A 804 -7.56 48.81 -1.81
N LEU A 805 -6.25 49.05 -1.75
CA LEU A 805 -5.27 48.29 -2.53
C LEU A 805 -5.14 46.85 -2.03
N ASP A 806 -4.70 45.97 -2.92
CA ASP A 806 -4.41 44.58 -2.61
C ASP A 806 -3.23 44.46 -1.62
N GLU A 807 -3.27 43.43 -0.77
CA GLU A 807 -2.24 43.18 0.24
C GLU A 807 -0.84 43.02 -0.36
N CYS A 808 -0.74 42.43 -1.56
CA CYS A 808 0.53 42.25 -2.27
C CYS A 808 1.22 43.59 -2.59
N VAL A 809 0.43 44.62 -2.92
CA VAL A 809 0.94 45.97 -3.19
C VAL A 809 1.19 46.70 -1.87
N ALA A 810 0.23 46.64 -0.94
CA ALA A 810 0.30 47.35 0.33
C ALA A 810 1.52 46.92 1.18
N ARG A 811 1.89 45.64 1.14
CA ARG A 811 3.05 45.09 1.87
C ARG A 811 4.38 45.70 1.41
N ASN A 812 4.54 45.94 0.11
CA ASN A 812 5.77 46.45 -0.49
C ASN A 812 5.83 47.98 -0.57
N PHE A 813 4.68 48.62 -0.39
CA PHE A 813 4.54 50.05 -0.53
C PHE A 813 5.47 50.89 0.39
N PRO A 814 5.74 50.50 1.65
CA PRO A 814 6.66 51.26 2.51
C PRO A 814 8.08 51.34 1.94
N ASP A 815 8.58 50.25 1.35
CA ASP A 815 9.92 50.20 0.75
C ASP A 815 9.98 50.99 -0.55
N VAL A 816 8.91 50.96 -1.35
CA VAL A 816 8.77 51.79 -2.55
C VAL A 816 8.78 53.28 -2.18
N LEU A 817 8.06 53.68 -1.13
CA LEU A 817 8.06 55.08 -0.65
C LEU A 817 9.45 55.51 -0.19
N LEU A 818 10.16 54.67 0.55
CA LEU A 818 11.52 54.95 0.99
C LEU A 818 12.46 55.15 -0.20
N LYS A 819 12.45 54.23 -1.18
CA LYS A 819 13.28 54.31 -2.39
C LYS A 819 12.91 55.49 -3.29
N THR A 820 11.63 55.87 -3.33
CA THR A 820 11.18 57.09 -4.02
C THR A 820 11.79 58.32 -3.36
N MET A 821 11.75 58.40 -2.03
CA MET A 821 12.35 59.50 -1.27
C MET A 821 13.88 59.55 -1.41
N GLU A 822 14.55 58.39 -1.41
CA GLU A 822 15.99 58.29 -1.68
C GLU A 822 16.34 58.73 -3.10
N SER A 823 15.51 58.39 -4.10
CA SER A 823 15.70 58.85 -5.48
C SER A 823 15.62 60.37 -5.58
N LEU A 824 14.61 60.98 -4.93
CA LEU A 824 14.47 62.44 -4.85
C LEU A 824 15.67 63.08 -4.14
N TYR A 825 16.18 62.47 -3.06
CA TYR A 825 17.38 62.93 -2.35
C TYR A 825 18.63 62.86 -3.23
N LYS A 826 18.83 61.77 -3.98
CA LYS A 826 19.98 61.59 -4.88
C LYS A 826 19.96 62.55 -6.06
N LEU A 827 18.79 62.81 -6.65
CA LEU A 827 18.62 63.85 -7.67
C LEU A 827 18.95 65.23 -7.11
N TYR A 828 18.44 65.56 -5.91
CA TYR A 828 18.77 66.80 -5.22
C TYR A 828 20.26 66.94 -4.89
N GLN A 829 20.91 65.86 -4.44
CA GLN A 829 22.34 65.84 -4.13
C GLN A 829 23.17 66.09 -5.40
N THR A 830 22.81 65.47 -6.52
CA THR A 830 23.47 65.64 -7.82
C THR A 830 23.38 67.11 -8.29
N LEU A 831 22.19 67.70 -8.19
CA LEU A 831 21.95 69.11 -8.53
C LEU A 831 22.63 70.10 -7.57
N LYS A 832 22.85 69.70 -6.31
CA LYS A 832 23.59 70.49 -5.31
C LYS A 832 25.11 70.43 -5.53
N SER A 833 25.64 69.31 -6.03
CA SER A 833 27.07 69.13 -6.32
C SER A 833 27.53 69.66 -7.68
N SER A 834 26.61 70.00 -8.58
CA SER A 834 26.94 70.54 -9.90
C SER A 834 27.52 71.98 -9.79
N PRO A 835 28.65 72.30 -10.44
CA PRO A 835 29.34 73.58 -10.30
C PRO A 835 28.72 74.74 -11.12
N TYR A 836 27.67 74.49 -11.92
CA TYR A 836 27.03 75.49 -12.78
C TYR A 836 25.72 76.00 -12.18
N ASP A 837 25.59 77.33 -12.00
CA ASP A 837 24.45 77.97 -11.32
C ASP A 837 23.48 78.62 -12.32
N GLU A 838 22.52 77.83 -12.81
CA GLU A 838 21.45 78.28 -13.71
C GLU A 838 20.11 78.47 -12.99
N ALA A 839 19.28 79.42 -13.43
CA ALA A 839 17.96 79.68 -12.83
C ALA A 839 17.05 78.43 -12.85
N GLY A 840 17.07 77.66 -13.94
CA GLY A 840 16.30 76.41 -14.06
C GLY A 840 16.70 75.34 -13.04
N ARG A 841 17.95 75.35 -12.54
CA ARG A 841 18.40 74.44 -11.47
C ARG A 841 17.73 74.74 -10.13
N ARG A 842 17.56 76.03 -9.80
CA ARG A 842 16.91 76.47 -8.56
C ARG A 842 15.41 76.13 -8.57
N ASP A 843 14.78 76.25 -9.72
CA ASP A 843 13.38 75.85 -9.93
C ASP A 843 13.22 74.33 -9.82
N HIS A 844 14.15 73.55 -10.38
CA HIS A 844 14.13 72.09 -10.25
C HIS A 844 14.39 71.62 -8.81
N MET A 845 15.31 72.27 -8.09
CA MET A 845 15.55 71.98 -6.67
C MET A 845 14.34 72.32 -5.80
N THR A 846 13.66 73.43 -6.04
CA THR A 846 12.43 73.79 -5.31
C THR A 846 11.29 72.84 -5.63
N MET A 847 11.18 72.37 -6.87
CA MET A 847 10.23 71.33 -7.27
C MET A 847 10.49 70.00 -6.53
N LEU A 848 11.75 69.54 -6.45
CA LEU A 848 12.11 68.32 -5.72
C LEU A 848 11.84 68.45 -4.21
N LYS A 849 12.15 69.60 -3.59
CA LYS A 849 11.79 69.86 -2.19
C LYS A 849 10.28 69.81 -1.95
N ARG A 850 9.49 70.33 -2.89
CA ARG A 850 8.01 70.29 -2.81
C ARG A 850 7.48 68.87 -2.94
N ARG A 851 8.03 68.06 -3.85
CA ARG A 851 7.69 66.63 -4.03
C ARG A 851 8.02 65.81 -2.79
N ALA A 852 9.20 65.99 -2.21
CA ALA A 852 9.64 65.34 -0.98
C ALA A 852 8.69 65.63 0.21
N ARG A 853 8.33 66.91 0.43
CA ARG A 853 7.35 67.30 1.46
C ARG A 853 5.97 66.68 1.22
N THR A 854 5.52 66.62 -0.03
CA THR A 854 4.23 66.04 -0.39
C THR A 854 4.19 64.54 -0.07
N LEU A 855 5.27 63.82 -0.40
CA LEU A 855 5.44 62.41 -0.06
C LEU A 855 5.46 62.18 1.45
N MET A 856 6.11 63.06 2.22
CA MET A 856 6.12 62.98 3.68
C MET A 856 4.74 63.24 4.31
N MET A 857 3.98 64.22 3.80
CA MET A 857 2.60 64.47 4.24
C MET A 857 1.69 63.27 3.95
N PHE A 858 1.85 62.65 2.78
CA PHE A 858 1.17 61.42 2.43
C PHE A 858 1.58 60.24 3.34
N ALA A 859 2.87 60.03 3.57
CA ALA A 859 3.37 59.02 4.51
C ALA A 859 2.81 59.23 5.94
N GLY A 860 2.62 60.47 6.37
CA GLY A 860 1.97 60.83 7.62
C GLY A 860 0.52 60.35 7.71
N SER A 861 -0.23 60.41 6.60
CA SER A 861 -1.63 59.95 6.53
C SER A 861 -1.79 58.43 6.61
N ILE A 862 -0.76 57.65 6.25
CA ILE A 862 -0.76 56.18 6.27
C ILE A 862 0.16 55.58 7.34
N LYS A 863 0.58 56.38 8.33
CA LYS A 863 1.59 56.04 9.35
C LYS A 863 1.36 54.70 10.06
N PHE A 864 0.11 54.32 10.34
CA PHE A 864 -0.21 53.10 11.10
C PHE A 864 -0.10 51.79 10.29
N ARG A 865 0.11 51.88 8.97
CA ARG A 865 0.28 50.72 8.07
C ARG A 865 1.74 50.53 7.62
N MET A 866 2.67 51.28 8.19
CA MET A 866 4.10 51.23 7.85
C MET A 866 4.96 50.89 9.08
N PRO A 867 6.10 50.19 8.89
CA PRO A 867 7.05 49.99 9.97
C PRO A 867 7.57 51.32 10.52
N ALA A 868 7.72 51.40 11.86
CA ALA A 868 8.16 52.62 12.53
C ALA A 868 9.56 53.09 12.09
N ASP A 869 10.46 52.16 11.76
CA ASP A 869 11.81 52.47 11.25
C ASP A 869 11.75 53.14 9.86
N THR A 870 10.92 52.62 8.95
CA THR A 870 10.75 53.19 7.60
C THR A 870 10.25 54.62 7.67
N TYR A 871 9.28 54.91 8.55
CA TYR A 871 8.79 56.27 8.77
C TYR A 871 9.87 57.20 9.36
N ALA A 872 10.67 56.71 10.31
CA ALA A 872 11.78 57.49 10.88
C ALA A 872 12.86 57.82 9.83
N ARG A 873 13.17 56.88 8.94
CA ARG A 873 14.11 57.10 7.82
C ARG A 873 13.58 58.11 6.80
N LEU A 874 12.31 58.00 6.42
CA LEU A 874 11.64 58.99 5.55
C LEU A 874 11.74 60.40 6.13
N ASN A 875 11.49 60.55 7.44
CA ASN A 875 11.60 61.85 8.11
C ASN A 875 13.04 62.38 8.12
N ARG A 876 14.05 61.52 8.33
CA ARG A 876 15.47 61.92 8.24
C ARG A 876 15.82 62.41 6.84
N LEU A 877 15.37 61.71 5.80
CA LEU A 877 15.61 62.10 4.40
C LEU A 877 14.90 63.41 4.04
N ASP A 878 13.67 63.63 4.51
CA ASP A 878 12.95 64.89 4.30
C ASP A 878 13.70 66.08 4.91
N VAL A 879 14.16 65.94 6.16
CA VAL A 879 14.97 66.97 6.83
C VAL A 879 16.26 67.26 6.05
N MET A 880 16.92 66.24 5.50
CA MET A 880 18.15 66.41 4.69
C MET A 880 17.92 67.08 3.32
N ILE A 881 16.73 66.98 2.75
CA ILE A 881 16.33 67.66 1.50
C ILE A 881 15.89 69.10 1.79
N VAL A 882 15.16 69.31 2.89
CA VAL A 882 14.55 70.58 3.25
C VAL A 882 15.58 71.55 3.84
N ALA A 883 16.52 71.07 4.66
CA ALA A 883 17.68 71.81 5.14
C ALA A 883 18.62 72.22 3.98
#